data_AF-A0A9E3W1K3-F1
#
_entry.id   AF-A0A9E3W1K3-F1
#
_cell.length_a   1.000
_cell.length_b   1.000
_cell.length_c   1.000
_cell.angle_alpha   90.00
_cell.angle_beta   90.00
_cell.angle_gamma   90.00
#
_symmetry.space_group_name_H-M   'P 1'
#
loop_
_entity.id
_entity.type
_entity.pdbx_description
1 polymer ?
#
loop_
_entity_poly.entity_id
_entity_poly.type
_entity_poly.pdbx_seq_one_letter_code
_entity_poly.pdbx_strand_id
1 'polypeptide(L)'
;IDKTEHKEIINHFEKKLIEFGFVTPGMVFVDEDWQLSVNENHIKNIRTWLQLIEYSQSLMEKLLSALIVNLRLGGIFISDTDLFQREITKILNSNISPYYKKVKQLTRIFPVYFSEIGAEGEIRKVTTTMDEICGRRDKLIHFLRKQVHTESNNTLIELTRRIFQFWHDGELKKLRDALPDNVYQYIDIQSEYFVTVNQLCKTMARLNNSGPDGLLEISLGSYKKLLEKAGKQCKAPADIIRRDSERLHDIRELYDHLREKYSFETVNIIKLLRRYPFIPDEEIDQLQDALDKTNFEQSLELIYSFMDRLKKIIFNPEESESWENIYHKRHIAIGIPSMYGVYREDKVEALGLTFRLEKVATRLMEKVVSNLNLDYISARTLEEINVILEYFREGLELDGITNQSFDSNLQMLRYSLTSRSFSFDQYINIFQFIAEDVKRIIIKHFLRSYEYPLKQIIPQLFNPELKYADKEVQQMINKKSEEFHREVISEAFLVQPLDNYISRILQSLRSMADRLDTNLISDIMSYNSELVISSLNEQKPKTDNQVFLGSKAFHLKKLYLAKLPVPPGFVITTEVFRRHQTILSLKELKKELHDMIFKNLKQLEKASGSHFGDASNPLLLSVRSGTAISMPGAMDTFLNVGLNDELVEAISQRPEMSWSVWDSYRRLLQSWGMAHGVDRDVFDSVISAFKQKHKVRQKLEFDPADMRQIALAYKDVLKTNRIRFETNPFDQLIQTIDMVFASWSSERAFAYRRHLQISDNWGTAVIVQKMIYGNLSEKSGTGVVFTQNPHRERPGVHLYGDFSMRSQGEDIVAGLVKPAPVSETQRKQTNVEQPSLQTTYPAIYKRIHDLATELTENLGYSPQEIEFTFESDKAEDLYILQTRDQDLMVETEANTFVSTPQEMKLLGRGIGIGGGALNGLAAFGEEDLTELRAKYPGCEVILIRPDTAPDDISMIFNCDGLITARGGATSHAAVTAVRLGKTCVVNCNSLNVNETDKSCELNGNIIRFGDKIAIDANLGNI
;
A
#
# COMPACT_ATOMS: atom_id res chain seq x y z
N ILE A 1 -9.31 -40.95 46.04
CA ILE A 1 -8.03 -41.58 45.64
C ILE A 1 -7.02 -40.43 45.61
N ASP A 2 -5.93 -40.27 46.36
CA ASP A 2 -5.24 -40.88 47.50
C ASP A 2 -4.20 -39.79 47.94
N LYS A 3 -3.75 -39.77 49.20
CA LYS A 3 -2.64 -38.91 49.68
C LYS A 3 -1.26 -39.53 49.42
N THR A 4 -1.18 -40.65 48.69
CA THR A 4 0.07 -41.37 48.43
C THR A 4 0.68 -41.00 47.07
N GLU A 5 2.01 -40.87 47.02
CA GLU A 5 2.79 -40.53 45.83
C GLU A 5 2.91 -41.68 44.79
N HIS A 6 2.09 -42.73 44.86
CA HIS A 6 2.21 -43.93 44.02
C HIS A 6 1.62 -43.76 42.61
N LYS A 7 2.29 -42.95 41.78
CA LYS A 7 1.91 -42.64 40.37
C LYS A 7 1.60 -43.87 39.50
N GLU A 8 2.23 -45.02 39.76
CA GLU A 8 2.02 -46.25 38.99
C GLU A 8 0.63 -46.86 39.20
N ILE A 9 0.11 -46.85 40.43
CA ILE A 9 -1.21 -47.40 40.77
C ILE A 9 -2.30 -46.55 40.13
N ILE A 10 -2.15 -45.22 40.19
CA ILE A 10 -3.10 -44.27 39.62
C ILE A 10 -3.14 -44.41 38.10
N ASN A 11 -1.97 -44.50 37.45
CA ASN A 11 -1.88 -44.78 36.03
C ASN A 11 -2.50 -46.15 35.65
N HIS A 12 -2.33 -47.19 36.48
CA HIS A 12 -2.98 -48.48 36.26
C HIS A 12 -4.51 -48.37 36.39
N PHE A 13 -5.00 -47.68 37.42
CA PHE A 13 -6.42 -47.41 37.64
C PHE A 13 -7.03 -46.65 36.45
N GLU A 14 -6.38 -45.60 35.96
CA GLU A 14 -6.84 -44.87 34.77
C GLU A 14 -6.95 -45.79 33.55
N LYS A 15 -5.95 -46.63 33.29
CA LYS A 15 -6.01 -47.58 32.17
C LYS A 15 -7.18 -48.54 32.31
N LYS A 16 -7.39 -49.11 33.50
CA LYS A 16 -8.49 -50.05 33.76
C LYS A 16 -9.86 -49.38 33.68
N LEU A 17 -9.97 -48.13 34.12
CA LEU A 17 -11.21 -47.36 33.97
C LEU A 17 -11.53 -47.07 32.50
N ILE A 18 -10.52 -46.73 31.69
CA ILE A 18 -10.69 -46.55 30.23
C ILE A 18 -11.04 -47.87 29.53
N GLU A 19 -10.42 -48.98 29.94
CA GLU A 19 -10.73 -50.33 29.42
C GLU A 19 -12.15 -50.78 29.79
N PHE A 20 -12.68 -50.35 30.94
CA PHE A 20 -14.04 -50.66 31.39
C PHE A 20 -15.13 -50.06 30.48
N GLY A 21 -14.82 -48.96 29.79
CA GLY A 21 -15.69 -48.33 28.79
C GLY A 21 -16.47 -47.12 29.29
N PHE A 22 -17.10 -46.43 28.34
CA PHE A 22 -17.83 -45.18 28.54
C PHE A 22 -19.25 -45.29 27.97
N VAL A 23 -20.22 -44.66 28.63
CA VAL A 23 -21.63 -44.69 28.21
C VAL A 23 -21.94 -43.47 27.33
N THR A 24 -22.09 -43.70 26.03
CA THR A 24 -22.52 -42.69 25.03
C THR A 24 -24.02 -42.40 25.11
N PRO A 25 -24.52 -41.28 24.56
CA PRO A 25 -25.96 -40.97 24.57
C PRO A 25 -26.81 -41.98 23.77
N GLY A 26 -26.20 -42.70 22.81
CA GLY A 26 -26.90 -43.63 21.92
C GLY A 26 -27.57 -42.91 20.74
N MET A 27 -28.53 -43.58 20.07
CA MET A 27 -29.39 -42.90 19.09
C MET A 27 -30.38 -42.00 19.83
N VAL A 28 -30.24 -40.70 19.62
CA VAL A 28 -31.14 -39.68 20.15
C VAL A 28 -32.31 -39.51 19.18
N PHE A 29 -33.52 -39.84 19.60
CA PHE A 29 -34.74 -39.68 18.80
C PHE A 29 -35.91 -39.19 19.65
N VAL A 30 -36.92 -38.62 19.00
CA VAL A 30 -38.16 -38.17 19.66
C VAL A 30 -39.23 -39.23 19.49
N ASP A 31 -39.83 -39.69 20.58
CA ASP A 31 -40.87 -40.72 20.59
C ASP A 31 -42.26 -40.18 20.20
N GLU A 32 -43.27 -41.06 20.16
CA GLU A 32 -44.63 -40.69 19.75
C GLU A 32 -45.30 -39.68 20.71
N ASP A 33 -44.87 -39.65 21.98
CA ASP A 33 -45.31 -38.70 23.01
C ASP A 33 -44.52 -37.38 22.97
N TRP A 34 -43.67 -37.20 21.95
CA TRP A 34 -42.80 -36.06 21.71
C TRP A 34 -41.72 -35.86 22.77
N GLN A 35 -41.35 -36.94 23.49
CA GLN A 35 -40.26 -36.95 24.45
C GLN A 35 -38.96 -37.41 23.80
N LEU A 36 -37.86 -36.89 24.33
CA LEU A 36 -36.52 -37.16 23.83
C LEU A 36 -35.97 -38.44 24.47
N SER A 37 -35.72 -39.48 23.66
CA SER A 37 -35.15 -40.75 24.12
C SER A 37 -33.62 -40.67 24.07
N VAL A 38 -32.99 -40.72 25.25
CA VAL A 38 -31.53 -40.70 25.43
C VAL A 38 -31.15 -41.67 26.54
N ASN A 39 -29.96 -42.28 26.47
CA ASN A 39 -29.45 -43.11 27.55
C ASN A 39 -29.29 -42.32 28.87
N GLU A 40 -30.16 -42.57 29.84
CA GLU A 40 -30.19 -41.88 31.15
C GLU A 40 -28.87 -41.97 31.94
N ASN A 41 -28.03 -42.96 31.65
CA ASN A 41 -26.75 -43.14 32.33
C ASN A 41 -25.61 -42.31 31.69
N HIS A 42 -25.81 -41.72 30.52
CA HIS A 42 -24.80 -40.91 29.84
C HIS A 42 -24.31 -39.74 30.72
N ILE A 43 -25.22 -38.89 31.19
CA ILE A 43 -24.88 -37.74 32.04
C ILE A 43 -24.29 -38.18 33.38
N LYS A 44 -24.82 -39.27 33.97
CA LYS A 44 -24.29 -39.84 35.22
C LYS A 44 -22.83 -40.28 35.04
N ASN A 45 -22.51 -40.94 33.92
CA ASN A 45 -21.16 -41.41 33.62
C ASN A 45 -20.18 -40.24 33.42
N ILE A 46 -20.60 -39.18 32.70
CA ILE A 46 -19.80 -37.95 32.58
C ILE A 46 -19.53 -37.36 33.96
N ARG A 47 -20.56 -37.16 34.79
CA ARG A 47 -20.43 -36.61 36.16
C ARG A 47 -19.45 -37.42 37.01
N THR A 48 -19.52 -38.76 36.96
CA THR A 48 -18.58 -39.62 37.70
C THR A 48 -17.14 -39.44 37.25
N TRP A 49 -16.89 -39.39 35.93
CA TRP A 49 -15.53 -39.18 35.41
C TRP A 49 -14.99 -37.79 35.76
N LEU A 50 -15.83 -36.75 35.69
CA LEU A 50 -15.47 -35.39 36.11
C LEU A 50 -15.12 -35.31 37.59
N GLN A 51 -15.92 -35.93 38.47
CA GLN A 51 -15.64 -36.00 39.90
C GLN A 51 -14.31 -36.71 40.17
N LEU A 52 -13.99 -37.80 39.47
CA LEU A 52 -12.69 -38.46 39.62
C LEU A 52 -11.52 -37.55 39.25
N ILE A 53 -11.67 -36.75 38.19
CA ILE A 53 -10.67 -35.76 37.76
C ILE A 53 -10.54 -34.64 38.80
N GLU A 54 -11.66 -34.15 39.35
CA GLU A 54 -11.71 -33.11 40.39
C GLU A 54 -11.06 -33.55 41.71
N TYR A 55 -11.37 -34.76 42.19
CA TYR A 55 -10.89 -35.27 43.48
C TYR A 55 -9.40 -35.62 43.51
N SER A 56 -8.77 -35.83 42.35
CA SER A 56 -7.39 -36.30 42.29
C SER A 56 -6.39 -35.19 42.57
N GLN A 57 -5.60 -35.32 43.63
CA GLN A 57 -4.41 -34.49 43.86
C GLN A 57 -3.27 -34.80 42.87
N SER A 58 -3.34 -35.97 42.22
CA SER A 58 -2.36 -36.45 41.24
C SER A 58 -2.89 -36.37 39.81
N LEU A 59 -1.99 -36.49 38.84
CA LEU A 59 -2.24 -36.16 37.43
C LEU A 59 -3.07 -37.22 36.68
N MET A 60 -4.41 -37.11 36.64
CA MET A 60 -5.30 -38.00 35.87
C MET A 60 -5.45 -37.63 34.38
N GLU A 61 -4.32 -37.39 33.72
CA GLU A 61 -4.29 -36.85 32.36
C GLU A 61 -4.83 -37.81 31.29
N LYS A 62 -4.67 -39.12 31.45
CA LYS A 62 -5.18 -40.08 30.45
C LYS A 62 -6.69 -40.20 30.55
N LEU A 63 -7.24 -40.16 31.77
CA LEU A 63 -8.69 -40.15 31.96
C LEU A 63 -9.32 -38.90 31.35
N LEU A 64 -8.72 -37.72 31.55
CA LEU A 64 -9.17 -36.48 30.93
C LEU A 64 -9.13 -36.57 29.39
N SER A 65 -8.03 -37.08 28.84
CA SER A 65 -7.87 -37.25 27.37
C SER A 65 -8.85 -38.29 26.82
N ALA A 66 -9.13 -39.35 27.57
CA ALA A 66 -10.12 -40.37 27.22
C ALA A 66 -11.55 -39.84 27.28
N LEU A 67 -11.88 -38.97 28.24
CA LEU A 67 -13.18 -38.31 28.29
C LEU A 67 -13.42 -37.46 27.04
N ILE A 68 -12.42 -36.67 26.63
CA ILE A 68 -12.47 -35.86 25.40
C ILE A 68 -12.72 -36.75 24.16
N VAL A 69 -11.97 -37.85 24.02
CA VAL A 69 -12.12 -38.77 22.88
C VAL A 69 -13.50 -39.42 22.87
N ASN A 70 -13.99 -39.88 24.03
CA ASN A 70 -15.32 -40.47 24.15
C ASN A 70 -16.43 -39.48 23.78
N LEU A 71 -16.36 -38.23 24.25
CA LEU A 71 -17.39 -37.23 23.96
C LEU A 71 -17.36 -36.78 22.48
N ARG A 72 -16.18 -36.66 21.87
CA ARG A 72 -16.04 -36.28 20.45
C ARG A 72 -16.51 -37.40 19.51
N LEU A 73 -16.06 -38.63 19.74
CA LEU A 73 -16.37 -39.75 18.84
C LEU A 73 -17.75 -40.36 19.13
N GLY A 74 -18.15 -40.42 20.40
CA GLY A 74 -19.41 -41.01 20.85
C GLY A 74 -20.58 -40.05 20.93
N GLY A 75 -20.34 -38.74 20.82
CA GLY A 75 -21.34 -37.69 20.93
C GLY A 75 -21.66 -37.29 22.37
N ILE A 76 -22.34 -36.15 22.49
CA ILE A 76 -22.75 -35.59 23.78
C ILE A 76 -24.21 -35.10 23.72
N PHE A 77 -24.96 -35.40 24.77
CA PHE A 77 -26.31 -34.86 24.99
C PHE A 77 -26.43 -34.31 26.40
N ILE A 78 -26.81 -33.02 26.50
CA ILE A 78 -27.09 -32.32 27.76
C ILE A 78 -28.33 -31.46 27.53
N SER A 79 -29.33 -31.59 28.40
CA SER A 79 -30.48 -30.70 28.43
C SER A 79 -30.17 -29.46 29.27
N ASP A 80 -30.79 -28.32 28.94
CA ASP A 80 -30.75 -27.13 29.80
C ASP A 80 -31.17 -27.46 31.25
N THR A 81 -32.09 -28.43 31.40
CA THR A 81 -32.63 -28.79 32.71
C THR A 81 -31.67 -29.59 33.59
N ASP A 82 -30.56 -30.08 33.05
CA ASP A 82 -29.56 -30.83 33.82
C ASP A 82 -28.68 -29.93 34.70
N LEU A 83 -28.74 -28.61 34.50
CA LEU A 83 -27.92 -27.60 35.19
C LEU A 83 -26.43 -27.99 35.21
N PHE A 84 -25.95 -28.48 34.06
CA PHE A 84 -24.61 -29.03 33.93
C PHE A 84 -23.51 -27.96 34.10
N GLN A 85 -23.86 -26.67 34.03
CA GLN A 85 -23.00 -25.55 34.40
C GLN A 85 -22.37 -25.73 35.79
N ARG A 86 -23.11 -26.32 36.75
CA ARG A 86 -22.61 -26.61 38.10
C ARG A 86 -21.38 -27.52 38.10
N GLU A 87 -21.33 -28.49 37.20
CA GLU A 87 -20.17 -29.40 37.09
C GLU A 87 -18.97 -28.68 36.46
N ILE A 88 -19.20 -27.72 35.57
CA ILE A 88 -18.14 -26.87 35.03
C ILE A 88 -17.57 -25.97 36.13
N THR A 89 -18.42 -25.33 36.93
CA THR A 89 -17.98 -24.51 38.08
C THR A 89 -17.11 -25.30 39.04
N LYS A 90 -17.48 -26.55 39.40
CA LYS A 90 -16.63 -27.41 40.25
C LYS A 90 -15.25 -27.65 39.65
N ILE A 91 -15.19 -27.95 38.35
CA ILE A 91 -13.90 -28.12 37.66
C ILE A 91 -13.10 -26.82 37.70
N LEU A 92 -13.72 -25.67 37.44
CA LEU A 92 -13.02 -24.37 37.44
C LEU A 92 -12.59 -23.91 38.85
N ASN A 93 -13.24 -24.40 39.91
CA ASN A 93 -12.82 -24.22 41.30
C ASN A 93 -11.71 -25.20 41.73
N SER A 94 -11.44 -26.25 40.94
CA SER A 94 -10.30 -27.16 41.17
C SER A 94 -8.98 -26.59 40.64
N ASN A 95 -7.84 -27.20 40.97
CA ASN A 95 -6.53 -26.78 40.47
C ASN A 95 -6.33 -27.14 38.98
N ILE A 96 -6.89 -26.32 38.09
CA ILE A 96 -6.85 -26.50 36.64
C ILE A 96 -5.55 -26.01 35.99
N SER A 97 -4.71 -25.26 36.68
CA SER A 97 -3.50 -24.60 36.13
C SER A 97 -2.57 -25.56 35.37
N PRO A 98 -2.22 -26.75 35.89
CA PRO A 98 -1.37 -27.70 35.17
C PRO A 98 -2.00 -28.28 33.89
N TYR A 99 -3.33 -28.20 33.75
CA TYR A 99 -4.10 -28.85 32.68
C TYR A 99 -4.93 -27.89 31.85
N TYR A 100 -4.71 -26.59 32.01
CA TYR A 100 -5.64 -25.58 31.50
C TYR A 100 -6.01 -25.80 30.05
N LYS A 101 -5.03 -26.10 29.20
CA LYS A 101 -5.27 -26.38 27.78
C LYS A 101 -6.21 -27.57 27.53
N LYS A 102 -6.04 -28.66 28.29
CA LYS A 102 -6.88 -29.86 28.17
C LYS A 102 -8.25 -29.66 28.79
N VAL A 103 -8.31 -28.99 29.94
CA VAL A 103 -9.58 -28.58 30.56
C VAL A 103 -10.35 -27.73 29.57
N LYS A 104 -9.71 -26.74 28.95
CA LYS A 104 -10.30 -25.90 27.91
C LYS A 104 -10.76 -26.70 26.68
N GLN A 105 -10.00 -27.70 26.24
CA GLN A 105 -10.42 -28.61 25.16
C GLN A 105 -11.65 -29.45 25.53
N LEU A 106 -11.71 -29.96 26.77
CA LEU A 106 -12.86 -30.69 27.28
C LEU A 106 -14.07 -29.77 27.40
N THR A 107 -13.91 -28.61 28.04
CA THR A 107 -15.00 -27.74 28.39
C THR A 107 -15.63 -27.10 27.16
N ARG A 108 -14.85 -26.87 26.11
CA ARG A 108 -15.34 -26.46 24.77
C ARG A 108 -16.34 -27.45 24.13
N ILE A 109 -16.36 -28.72 24.54
CA ILE A 109 -17.31 -29.73 24.02
C ILE A 109 -18.72 -29.51 24.60
N PHE A 110 -18.83 -28.92 25.79
CA PHE A 110 -20.10 -28.78 26.48
C PHE A 110 -20.90 -27.58 25.96
N PRO A 111 -22.15 -27.78 25.48
CA PRO A 111 -22.99 -26.70 24.98
C PRO A 111 -23.73 -25.97 26.12
N VAL A 112 -23.02 -25.57 27.18
CA VAL A 112 -23.62 -25.12 28.46
C VAL A 112 -23.34 -23.66 28.81
N TYR A 113 -22.72 -22.90 27.89
CA TYR A 113 -22.27 -21.52 28.10
C TYR A 113 -23.37 -20.49 27.78
N PHE A 114 -24.55 -20.71 28.35
CA PHE A 114 -25.68 -19.81 28.33
C PHE A 114 -26.14 -19.51 29.76
N SER A 115 -26.66 -18.31 29.97
CA SER A 115 -27.19 -17.88 31.27
C SER A 115 -28.67 -18.22 31.44
N GLU A 116 -29.45 -18.19 30.36
CA GLU A 116 -30.90 -18.43 30.37
C GLU A 116 -31.23 -19.92 30.19
N ILE A 117 -31.89 -20.51 31.17
CA ILE A 117 -32.37 -21.90 31.17
C ILE A 117 -33.72 -21.96 30.45
N GLY A 118 -33.83 -22.83 29.44
CA GLY A 118 -35.04 -22.98 28.64
C GLY A 118 -35.17 -21.97 27.50
N ALA A 119 -36.26 -22.06 26.73
CA ALA A 119 -36.58 -21.10 25.67
C ALA A 119 -37.38 -19.92 26.22
N GLU A 120 -36.68 -18.86 26.64
CA GLU A 120 -37.26 -17.56 26.99
C GLU A 120 -36.79 -16.45 26.02
N GLY A 121 -37.24 -15.21 26.25
CA GLY A 121 -36.86 -14.05 25.43
C GLY A 121 -37.19 -14.18 23.93
N GLU A 122 -36.22 -13.86 23.07
CA GLU A 122 -36.40 -13.85 21.62
C GLU A 122 -36.62 -15.26 21.04
N ILE A 123 -35.98 -16.32 21.57
CA ILE A 123 -36.18 -17.71 21.08
C ILE A 123 -37.66 -18.10 21.19
N ARG A 124 -38.28 -17.79 22.33
CA ARG A 124 -39.70 -18.05 22.57
C ARG A 124 -40.60 -17.24 21.65
N LYS A 125 -40.27 -15.96 21.48
CA LYS A 125 -41.03 -15.00 20.66
C LYS A 125 -41.01 -15.41 19.19
N VAL A 126 -39.84 -15.69 18.63
CA VAL A 126 -39.65 -16.09 17.23
C VAL A 126 -40.38 -17.40 16.94
N THR A 127 -40.21 -18.44 17.77
CA THR A 127 -40.92 -19.73 17.58
C THR A 127 -42.44 -19.61 17.74
N THR A 128 -42.92 -18.74 18.64
CA THR A 128 -44.35 -18.51 18.84
C THR A 128 -44.95 -17.75 17.66
N THR A 129 -44.27 -16.70 17.18
CA THR A 129 -44.66 -15.92 16.01
C THR A 129 -44.76 -16.81 14.78
N MET A 130 -43.73 -17.62 14.52
CA MET A 130 -43.68 -18.54 13.38
C MET A 130 -44.84 -19.57 13.37
N ASP A 131 -45.23 -20.10 14.53
CA ASP A 131 -46.35 -21.05 14.69
C ASP A 131 -47.72 -20.36 14.60
N GLU A 132 -47.88 -19.18 15.21
CA GLU A 132 -49.14 -18.43 15.28
C GLU A 132 -49.55 -17.78 13.96
N ILE A 133 -48.59 -17.34 13.14
CA ILE A 133 -48.87 -16.79 11.81
C ILE A 133 -49.50 -17.86 10.88
N CYS A 134 -49.30 -19.15 11.15
CA CYS A 134 -49.98 -20.26 10.48
C CYS A 134 -51.24 -20.76 11.22
N GLY A 135 -51.70 -20.07 12.27
CA GLY A 135 -52.79 -20.52 13.12
C GLY A 135 -52.54 -21.88 13.79
N ARG A 136 -51.26 -22.24 14.00
CA ARG A 136 -50.82 -23.54 14.54
C ARG A 136 -51.25 -24.77 13.71
N ARG A 137 -51.46 -24.58 12.41
CA ARG A 137 -51.88 -25.65 11.48
C ARG A 137 -50.72 -26.35 10.80
N ASP A 138 -49.54 -25.72 10.75
CA ASP A 138 -48.32 -26.38 10.30
C ASP A 138 -47.76 -27.27 11.41
N LYS A 139 -48.00 -28.59 11.31
CA LYS A 139 -47.56 -29.55 12.32
C LYS A 139 -46.04 -29.61 12.48
N LEU A 140 -45.27 -29.34 11.43
CA LEU A 140 -43.80 -29.38 11.52
C LEU A 140 -43.28 -28.21 12.36
N ILE A 141 -43.79 -27.00 12.10
CA ILE A 141 -43.44 -25.82 12.89
C ILE A 141 -44.03 -25.88 14.30
N HIS A 142 -45.23 -26.41 14.46
CA HIS A 142 -45.83 -26.62 15.77
C HIS A 142 -44.99 -27.58 16.62
N PHE A 143 -44.52 -28.68 16.02
CA PHE A 143 -43.59 -29.62 16.65
C PHE A 143 -42.28 -28.93 17.02
N LEU A 144 -41.65 -28.19 16.09
CA LEU A 144 -40.41 -27.45 16.36
C LEU A 144 -40.57 -26.51 17.55
N ARG A 145 -41.65 -25.73 17.60
CA ARG A 145 -41.94 -24.83 18.73
C ARG A 145 -42.08 -25.60 20.04
N LYS A 146 -42.80 -26.72 20.04
CA LYS A 146 -42.98 -27.55 21.24
C LYS A 146 -41.64 -28.09 21.73
N GLN A 147 -40.84 -28.67 20.84
CA GLN A 147 -39.50 -29.15 21.14
C GLN A 147 -38.60 -28.05 21.71
N VAL A 148 -38.60 -26.87 21.09
CA VAL A 148 -37.82 -25.72 21.60
C VAL A 148 -38.28 -25.32 23.01
N HIS A 149 -39.59 -25.30 23.27
CA HIS A 149 -40.15 -24.84 24.55
C HIS A 149 -40.03 -25.87 25.68
N THR A 150 -40.05 -27.17 25.38
CA THR A 150 -40.04 -28.24 26.40
C THR A 150 -38.65 -28.82 26.63
N GLU A 151 -37.89 -29.09 25.56
CA GLU A 151 -36.66 -29.88 25.64
C GLU A 151 -35.38 -29.05 25.62
N SER A 152 -35.45 -27.79 25.16
CA SER A 152 -34.36 -26.78 25.14
C SER A 152 -32.95 -27.37 25.25
N ASN A 153 -32.37 -27.75 24.10
CA ASN A 153 -31.06 -28.39 24.03
C ASN A 153 -30.35 -28.09 22.69
N ASN A 154 -29.09 -28.51 22.57
CA ASN A 154 -28.23 -28.24 21.42
C ASN A 154 -28.67 -28.95 20.11
N THR A 155 -29.43 -30.05 20.17
CA THR A 155 -29.89 -30.76 18.96
C THR A 155 -30.88 -29.92 18.12
N LEU A 156 -31.49 -28.90 18.73
CA LEU A 156 -32.41 -27.99 18.09
C LEU A 156 -31.76 -27.16 16.96
N ILE A 157 -30.44 -26.92 17.02
CA ILE A 157 -29.71 -26.26 15.92
C ILE A 157 -29.82 -27.11 14.65
N GLU A 158 -29.52 -28.40 14.78
CA GLU A 158 -29.52 -29.33 13.65
C GLU A 158 -30.94 -29.60 13.16
N LEU A 159 -31.92 -29.72 14.07
CA LEU A 159 -33.34 -29.83 13.69
C LEU A 159 -33.79 -28.60 12.86
N THR A 160 -33.47 -27.39 13.33
CA THR A 160 -33.80 -26.14 12.62
C THR A 160 -33.14 -26.08 11.24
N ARG A 161 -31.86 -26.48 11.14
CA ARG A 161 -31.12 -26.57 9.87
C ARG A 161 -31.77 -27.57 8.91
N ARG A 162 -32.10 -28.79 9.38
CA ARG A 162 -32.75 -29.82 8.55
C ARG A 162 -34.13 -29.39 8.07
N ILE A 163 -34.91 -28.69 8.89
CA ILE A 163 -36.20 -28.12 8.48
C ILE A 163 -36.00 -27.07 7.38
N PHE A 164 -35.02 -26.18 7.52
CA PHE A 164 -34.69 -25.19 6.49
C PHE A 164 -34.21 -25.85 5.17
N GLN A 165 -33.40 -26.90 5.26
CA GLN A 165 -32.97 -27.68 4.10
C GLN A 165 -34.14 -28.37 3.42
N PHE A 166 -35.05 -28.99 4.19
CA PHE A 166 -36.29 -29.56 3.67
C PHE A 166 -37.12 -28.50 2.96
N TRP A 167 -37.26 -27.30 3.54
CA TRP A 167 -37.91 -26.17 2.87
C TRP A 167 -37.25 -25.78 1.54
N HIS A 168 -35.96 -26.06 1.33
CA HIS A 168 -35.28 -25.83 0.05
C HIS A 168 -35.41 -27.02 -0.92
N ASP A 169 -35.08 -28.25 -0.51
CA ASP A 169 -34.96 -29.40 -1.42
C ASP A 169 -36.25 -30.25 -1.53
N GLY A 170 -37.12 -30.23 -0.51
CA GLY A 170 -38.32 -31.06 -0.41
C GLY A 170 -38.05 -32.53 -0.08
N GLU A 171 -36.83 -32.90 0.32
CA GLU A 171 -36.46 -34.29 0.61
C GLU A 171 -36.89 -34.72 2.01
N LEU A 172 -38.15 -35.15 2.14
CA LEU A 172 -38.74 -35.57 3.41
C LEU A 172 -37.93 -36.67 4.14
N LYS A 173 -37.27 -37.58 3.40
CA LYS A 173 -36.47 -38.67 3.98
C LYS A 173 -35.37 -38.20 4.92
N LYS A 174 -34.80 -37.00 4.69
CA LYS A 174 -33.73 -36.42 5.52
C LYS A 174 -34.22 -36.02 6.93
N LEU A 175 -35.53 -35.83 7.10
CA LEU A 175 -36.14 -35.51 8.39
C LEU A 175 -36.55 -36.74 9.21
N ARG A 176 -36.45 -37.95 8.64
CA ARG A 176 -36.99 -39.18 9.25
C ARG A 176 -36.43 -39.44 10.64
N ASP A 177 -35.13 -39.32 10.81
CA ASP A 177 -34.46 -39.62 12.08
C ASP A 177 -34.61 -38.49 13.12
N ALA A 178 -35.21 -37.36 12.74
CA ALA A 178 -35.35 -36.17 13.58
C ALA A 178 -36.81 -35.90 14.00
N LEU A 179 -37.78 -36.64 13.48
CA LEU A 179 -39.21 -36.42 13.71
C LEU A 179 -39.92 -37.71 14.15
N PRO A 180 -40.89 -37.62 15.07
CA PRO A 180 -41.74 -38.75 15.42
C PRO A 180 -42.70 -39.12 14.27
N ASP A 181 -43.14 -40.38 14.24
CA ASP A 181 -43.98 -40.94 13.18
C ASP A 181 -45.26 -40.13 12.93
N ASN A 182 -45.90 -39.68 14.00
CA ASN A 182 -47.12 -38.89 13.97
C ASN A 182 -46.96 -37.47 13.41
N VAL A 183 -45.74 -36.92 13.36
CA VAL A 183 -45.43 -35.66 12.69
C VAL A 183 -44.99 -35.93 11.27
N TYR A 184 -44.09 -36.89 11.08
CA TYR A 184 -43.53 -37.26 9.78
C TYR A 184 -44.61 -37.61 8.76
N GLN A 185 -45.62 -38.40 9.14
CA GLN A 185 -46.71 -38.82 8.26
C GLN A 185 -47.67 -37.70 7.87
N TYR A 186 -47.73 -36.60 8.63
CA TYR A 186 -48.61 -35.46 8.36
C TYR A 186 -47.96 -34.36 7.50
N ILE A 187 -46.67 -34.49 7.17
CA ILE A 187 -45.99 -33.52 6.31
C ILE A 187 -46.41 -33.76 4.87
N ASP A 188 -47.09 -32.78 4.28
CA ASP A 188 -47.51 -32.78 2.89
C ASP A 188 -46.73 -31.74 2.08
N ILE A 189 -45.95 -32.18 1.09
CA ILE A 189 -45.18 -31.32 0.18
C ILE A 189 -46.06 -30.54 -0.81
N GLN A 190 -47.35 -30.88 -0.94
CA GLN A 190 -48.32 -30.11 -1.71
C GLN A 190 -49.10 -29.10 -0.84
N SER A 191 -48.84 -29.08 0.47
CA SER A 191 -49.49 -28.18 1.41
C SER A 191 -49.18 -26.71 1.10
N GLU A 192 -50.14 -25.83 1.40
CA GLU A 192 -49.93 -24.39 1.39
C GLU A 192 -48.77 -23.94 2.30
N TYR A 193 -48.40 -24.72 3.32
CA TYR A 193 -47.31 -24.40 4.26
C TYR A 193 -45.91 -24.77 3.73
N PHE A 194 -45.82 -25.49 2.62
CA PHE A 194 -44.55 -25.88 1.98
C PHE A 194 -44.32 -25.20 0.64
N VAL A 195 -45.32 -25.18 -0.25
CA VAL A 195 -45.15 -24.80 -1.67
C VAL A 195 -44.54 -23.39 -1.84
N THR A 196 -45.09 -22.39 -1.15
CA THR A 196 -44.63 -21.00 -1.30
C THR A 196 -43.29 -20.76 -0.61
N VAL A 197 -43.08 -21.27 0.61
CA VAL A 197 -41.77 -21.29 1.29
C VAL A 197 -40.68 -21.92 0.40
N ASN A 198 -40.98 -23.04 -0.27
CA ASN A 198 -40.03 -23.72 -1.15
C ASN A 198 -39.64 -22.88 -2.37
N GLN A 199 -40.62 -22.21 -2.98
CA GLN A 199 -40.36 -21.28 -4.09
C GLN A 199 -39.49 -20.10 -3.65
N LEU A 200 -39.76 -19.52 -2.47
CA LEU A 200 -38.96 -18.44 -1.90
C LEU A 200 -37.52 -18.88 -1.62
N CYS A 201 -37.32 -20.01 -0.92
CA CYS A 201 -35.98 -20.55 -0.65
C CYS A 201 -35.17 -20.82 -1.92
N LYS A 202 -35.76 -21.49 -2.93
CA LYS A 202 -35.08 -21.76 -4.21
C LYS A 202 -34.73 -20.48 -4.96
N THR A 203 -35.58 -19.47 -4.89
CA THR A 203 -35.33 -18.16 -5.52
C THR A 203 -34.20 -17.44 -4.81
N MET A 204 -34.18 -17.44 -3.47
CA MET A 204 -33.07 -16.86 -2.68
C MET A 204 -31.74 -17.56 -2.99
N ALA A 205 -31.72 -18.90 -3.02
CA ALA A 205 -30.54 -19.69 -3.34
C ALA A 205 -29.98 -19.35 -4.73
N ARG A 206 -30.86 -19.22 -5.73
CA ARG A 206 -30.48 -18.82 -7.10
C ARG A 206 -29.93 -17.40 -7.15
N LEU A 207 -30.56 -16.45 -6.46
CA LEU A 207 -30.12 -15.05 -6.43
C LEU A 207 -28.77 -14.85 -5.72
N ASN A 208 -28.46 -15.71 -4.74
CA ASN A 208 -27.20 -15.67 -3.99
C ASN A 208 -26.10 -16.59 -4.57
N ASN A 209 -26.42 -17.41 -5.57
CA ASN A 209 -25.54 -18.46 -6.11
C ASN A 209 -24.98 -19.39 -5.01
N SER A 210 -25.81 -19.76 -4.04
CA SER A 210 -25.42 -20.61 -2.89
C SER A 210 -26.50 -21.65 -2.57
N GLY A 211 -26.11 -22.75 -1.92
CA GLY A 211 -27.05 -23.71 -1.34
C GLY A 211 -27.80 -23.17 -0.11
N PRO A 212 -28.69 -23.98 0.50
CA PRO A 212 -29.45 -23.60 1.70
C PRO A 212 -28.55 -23.27 2.89
N ASP A 213 -27.48 -24.04 3.13
CA ASP A 213 -26.56 -23.73 4.23
C ASP A 213 -25.85 -22.38 4.01
N GLY A 214 -25.47 -22.05 2.76
CA GLY A 214 -24.89 -20.74 2.43
C GLY A 214 -25.85 -19.56 2.66
N LEU A 215 -27.17 -19.78 2.58
CA LEU A 215 -28.17 -18.76 2.95
C LEU A 215 -28.26 -18.56 4.47
N LEU A 216 -27.96 -19.58 5.27
CA LEU A 216 -27.89 -19.46 6.73
C LEU A 216 -26.60 -18.75 7.18
N GLU A 217 -25.57 -18.64 6.34
CA GLU A 217 -24.29 -18.03 6.69
C GLU A 217 -24.16 -16.54 6.32
N ILE A 218 -25.01 -16.02 5.43
CA ILE A 218 -24.99 -14.60 5.07
C ILE A 218 -25.51 -13.69 6.20
N SER A 219 -25.09 -12.42 6.19
CA SER A 219 -25.53 -11.43 7.16
C SER A 219 -27.05 -11.21 7.11
N LEU A 220 -27.65 -10.97 8.28
CA LEU A 220 -29.10 -10.81 8.43
C LEU A 220 -29.67 -9.68 7.54
N GLY A 221 -28.91 -8.60 7.33
CA GLY A 221 -29.28 -7.51 6.42
C GLY A 221 -29.27 -7.91 4.95
N SER A 222 -28.29 -8.71 4.50
CA SER A 222 -28.25 -9.26 3.15
C SER A 222 -29.36 -10.30 2.93
N TYR A 223 -29.62 -11.12 3.95
CA TYR A 223 -30.71 -12.10 3.94
C TYR A 223 -32.08 -11.43 3.77
N LYS A 224 -32.37 -10.37 4.54
CA LYS A 224 -33.61 -9.59 4.40
C LYS A 224 -33.79 -9.01 2.99
N LYS A 225 -32.74 -8.42 2.42
CA LYS A 225 -32.77 -7.88 1.04
C LYS A 225 -33.00 -8.97 -0.02
N LEU A 226 -32.40 -10.16 0.16
CA LEU A 226 -32.61 -11.30 -0.73
C LEU A 226 -34.04 -11.83 -0.64
N LEU A 227 -34.58 -11.93 0.56
CA LEU A 227 -35.94 -12.36 0.81
C LEU A 227 -36.97 -11.40 0.18
N GLU A 228 -36.77 -10.09 0.32
CA GLU A 228 -37.62 -9.10 -0.36
C GLU A 228 -37.59 -9.22 -1.89
N LYS A 229 -36.41 -9.46 -2.47
CA LYS A 229 -36.27 -9.69 -3.92
C LYS A 229 -36.95 -10.99 -4.35
N ALA A 230 -36.82 -12.05 -3.58
CA ALA A 230 -37.47 -13.33 -3.84
C ALA A 230 -39.01 -13.20 -3.75
N GLY A 231 -39.51 -12.48 -2.75
CA GLY A 231 -40.94 -12.18 -2.60
C GLY A 231 -41.55 -11.50 -3.83
N LYS A 232 -40.83 -10.54 -4.44
CA LYS A 232 -41.27 -9.86 -5.67
C LYS A 232 -41.33 -10.76 -6.91
N GLN A 233 -40.59 -11.88 -6.91
CA GLN A 233 -40.56 -12.84 -8.02
C GLN A 233 -41.50 -14.03 -7.81
N CYS A 234 -42.10 -14.15 -6.63
CA CYS A 234 -43.00 -15.24 -6.29
C CYS A 234 -44.39 -15.02 -6.88
N LYS A 235 -45.00 -16.09 -7.43
CA LYS A 235 -46.32 -16.03 -8.10
C LYS A 235 -47.50 -16.32 -7.15
N ALA A 236 -47.24 -16.46 -5.86
CA ALA A 236 -48.27 -16.73 -4.85
C ALA A 236 -49.06 -15.47 -4.45
N PRO A 237 -50.26 -15.62 -3.83
CA PRO A 237 -51.00 -14.51 -3.23
C PRO A 237 -50.15 -13.69 -2.23
N ALA A 238 -50.36 -12.38 -2.19
CA ALA A 238 -49.52 -11.45 -1.42
C ALA A 238 -49.55 -11.71 0.11
N ASP A 239 -50.68 -12.15 0.63
CA ASP A 239 -50.87 -12.57 2.02
C ASP A 239 -50.05 -13.83 2.35
N ILE A 240 -50.02 -14.81 1.44
CA ILE A 240 -49.21 -16.04 1.59
C ILE A 240 -47.72 -15.73 1.48
N ILE A 241 -47.31 -14.86 0.54
CA ILE A 241 -45.92 -14.42 0.43
C ILE A 241 -45.47 -13.72 1.71
N ARG A 242 -46.31 -12.84 2.28
CA ARG A 242 -45.99 -12.15 3.54
C ARG A 242 -45.81 -13.16 4.68
N ARG A 243 -46.76 -14.08 4.85
CA ARG A 243 -46.73 -15.16 5.86
C ARG A 243 -45.43 -15.97 5.78
N ASP A 244 -45.09 -16.45 4.60
CA ASP A 244 -43.96 -17.36 4.39
C ASP A 244 -42.60 -16.64 4.35
N SER A 245 -42.58 -15.35 3.99
CA SER A 245 -41.41 -14.50 4.20
C SER A 245 -41.12 -14.33 5.69
N GLU A 246 -42.15 -14.10 6.50
CA GLU A 246 -41.97 -13.98 7.95
C GLU A 246 -41.47 -15.29 8.58
N ARG A 247 -42.01 -16.45 8.16
CA ARG A 247 -41.49 -17.76 8.60
C ARG A 247 -40.02 -17.98 8.20
N LEU A 248 -39.61 -17.57 7.00
CA LEU A 248 -38.21 -17.64 6.57
C LEU A 248 -37.30 -16.68 7.32
N HIS A 249 -37.83 -15.56 7.78
CA HIS A 249 -37.12 -14.65 8.67
C HIS A 249 -36.99 -15.27 10.08
N ASP A 250 -38.08 -15.78 10.64
CA ASP A 250 -38.15 -16.37 11.96
C ASP A 250 -37.26 -17.61 12.09
N ILE A 251 -37.28 -18.53 11.13
CA ILE A 251 -36.42 -19.73 11.19
C ILE A 251 -34.93 -19.35 11.14
N ARG A 252 -34.59 -18.28 10.42
CA ARG A 252 -33.21 -17.76 10.33
C ARG A 252 -32.78 -17.12 11.65
N GLU A 253 -33.66 -16.32 12.27
CA GLU A 253 -33.40 -15.74 13.60
C GLU A 253 -33.34 -16.80 14.70
N LEU A 254 -34.21 -17.80 14.65
CA LEU A 254 -34.17 -18.95 15.54
C LEU A 254 -32.83 -19.68 15.41
N TYR A 255 -32.36 -19.93 14.19
CA TYR A 255 -31.07 -20.56 13.95
C TYR A 255 -29.91 -19.74 14.53
N ASP A 256 -29.91 -18.41 14.37
CA ASP A 256 -28.90 -17.53 14.99
C ASP A 256 -28.95 -17.57 16.51
N HIS A 257 -30.14 -17.45 17.12
CA HIS A 257 -30.28 -17.45 18.57
C HIS A 257 -29.91 -18.80 19.20
N LEU A 258 -30.27 -19.92 18.57
CA LEU A 258 -29.86 -21.25 19.02
C LEU A 258 -28.34 -21.42 18.90
N ARG A 259 -27.71 -20.91 17.83
CA ARG A 259 -26.24 -20.90 17.71
C ARG A 259 -25.58 -20.01 18.75
N GLU A 260 -26.08 -18.81 19.01
CA GLU A 260 -25.53 -17.91 20.03
C GLU A 260 -25.62 -18.54 21.44
N LYS A 261 -26.71 -19.29 21.69
CA LYS A 261 -26.95 -19.99 22.96
C LYS A 261 -26.08 -21.23 23.15
N TYR A 262 -26.03 -22.12 22.16
CA TYR A 262 -25.39 -23.45 22.30
C TYR A 262 -24.02 -23.57 21.62
N SER A 263 -23.54 -22.53 20.93
CA SER A 263 -22.22 -22.49 20.30
C SER A 263 -21.46 -21.21 20.65
N PHE A 264 -20.19 -21.14 20.27
CA PHE A 264 -19.32 -19.97 20.50
C PHE A 264 -19.36 -18.93 19.37
N GLU A 265 -20.34 -19.02 18.48
CA GLU A 265 -20.53 -18.04 17.42
C GLU A 265 -21.22 -16.80 17.96
N THR A 266 -20.79 -15.63 17.48
CA THR A 266 -21.36 -14.35 17.89
C THR A 266 -21.74 -13.53 16.66
N VAL A 267 -22.99 -13.02 16.66
CA VAL A 267 -23.47 -12.10 15.62
C VAL A 267 -22.97 -10.68 15.89
N ASN A 268 -22.91 -10.29 17.16
CA ASN A 268 -22.38 -8.99 17.59
C ASN A 268 -21.64 -9.14 18.93
N ILE A 269 -20.31 -9.10 18.88
CA ILE A 269 -19.46 -9.25 20.06
C ILE A 269 -19.61 -8.07 21.03
N ILE A 270 -19.85 -6.86 20.53
CA ILE A 270 -20.00 -5.64 21.35
C ILE A 270 -21.25 -5.72 22.22
N LYS A 271 -22.39 -6.12 21.64
CA LYS A 271 -23.63 -6.34 22.39
C LYS A 271 -23.46 -7.43 23.46
N LEU A 272 -22.68 -8.48 23.15
CA LEU A 272 -22.42 -9.55 24.08
C LEU A 272 -21.54 -9.10 25.26
N LEU A 273 -20.45 -8.38 24.98
CA LEU A 273 -19.52 -7.87 26.01
C LEU A 273 -20.26 -7.01 27.04
N ARG A 274 -21.18 -6.13 26.59
CA ARG A 274 -22.00 -5.28 27.48
C ARG A 274 -22.99 -6.04 28.39
N ARG A 275 -23.23 -7.34 28.15
CA ARG A 275 -24.08 -8.16 29.04
C ARG A 275 -23.35 -8.61 30.31
N TYR A 276 -22.02 -8.54 30.32
CA TYR A 276 -21.18 -9.03 31.40
C TYR A 276 -20.40 -7.87 32.05
N PRO A 277 -20.18 -7.89 33.37
CA PRO A 277 -19.51 -6.80 34.09
C PRO A 277 -17.97 -6.86 34.00
N PHE A 278 -17.39 -7.83 33.27
CA PHE A 278 -15.95 -8.10 33.29
C PHE A 278 -15.10 -7.05 32.56
N ILE A 279 -15.68 -6.38 31.55
CA ILE A 279 -14.98 -5.40 30.71
C ILE A 279 -15.71 -4.06 30.83
N PRO A 280 -15.01 -2.96 31.14
CA PRO A 280 -15.61 -1.63 31.22
C PRO A 280 -16.21 -1.16 29.87
N ASP A 281 -17.34 -0.46 29.92
CA ASP A 281 -18.00 0.07 28.71
C ASP A 281 -17.08 0.98 27.89
N GLU A 282 -16.18 1.74 28.52
CA GLU A 282 -15.19 2.59 27.84
C GLU A 282 -14.25 1.80 26.91
N GLU A 283 -13.80 0.62 27.34
CA GLU A 283 -12.92 -0.23 26.54
C GLU A 283 -13.70 -0.96 25.43
N ILE A 284 -14.97 -1.30 25.70
CA ILE A 284 -15.87 -1.84 24.69
C ILE A 284 -16.12 -0.81 23.57
N ASP A 285 -16.29 0.46 23.93
CA ASP A 285 -16.45 1.55 22.97
C ASP A 285 -15.18 1.78 22.15
N GLN A 286 -13.99 1.63 22.76
CA GLN A 286 -12.72 1.64 22.02
C GLN A 286 -12.63 0.49 21.01
N LEU A 287 -13.06 -0.72 21.38
CA LEU A 287 -13.10 -1.85 20.46
C LEU A 287 -14.08 -1.60 19.31
N GLN A 288 -15.26 -1.04 19.58
CA GLN A 288 -16.24 -0.67 18.56
C GLN A 288 -15.65 0.34 17.56
N ASP A 289 -15.00 1.41 18.05
CA ASP A 289 -14.35 2.42 17.20
C ASP A 289 -13.21 1.82 16.35
N ALA A 290 -12.38 0.93 16.93
CA ALA A 290 -11.31 0.25 16.21
C ALA A 290 -11.86 -0.67 15.10
N LEU A 291 -12.93 -1.42 15.37
CA LEU A 291 -13.60 -2.26 14.38
C LEU A 291 -14.23 -1.43 13.25
N ASP A 292 -14.89 -0.32 13.59
CA ASP A 292 -15.52 0.58 12.61
C ASP A 292 -14.49 1.27 11.71
N LYS A 293 -13.32 1.62 12.26
CA LYS A 293 -12.18 2.15 11.51
C LYS A 293 -11.37 1.09 10.76
N THR A 294 -11.75 -0.19 10.85
CA THR A 294 -11.02 -1.32 10.26
C THR A 294 -9.56 -1.44 10.76
N ASN A 295 -9.27 -0.97 11.98
CA ASN A 295 -7.96 -1.11 12.61
C ASN A 295 -7.84 -2.49 13.28
N PHE A 296 -7.47 -3.50 12.50
CA PHE A 296 -7.45 -4.90 12.94
C PHE A 296 -6.41 -5.18 14.03
N GLU A 297 -5.25 -4.50 14.00
CA GLU A 297 -4.17 -4.66 14.96
C GLU A 297 -4.62 -4.17 16.36
N GLN A 298 -5.11 -2.93 16.43
CA GLN A 298 -5.66 -2.38 17.68
C GLN A 298 -6.86 -3.20 18.20
N SER A 299 -7.72 -3.68 17.29
CA SER A 299 -8.84 -4.54 17.68
C SER A 299 -8.36 -5.86 18.30
N LEU A 300 -7.29 -6.45 17.75
CA LEU A 300 -6.71 -7.70 18.25
C LEU A 300 -6.07 -7.48 19.63
N GLU A 301 -5.31 -6.39 19.81
CA GLU A 301 -4.69 -6.02 21.09
C GLU A 301 -5.72 -5.83 22.21
N LEU A 302 -6.83 -5.13 21.92
CA LEU A 302 -7.94 -4.97 22.87
C LEU A 302 -8.57 -6.31 23.24
N ILE A 303 -8.81 -7.19 22.24
CA ILE A 303 -9.37 -8.52 22.50
C ILE A 303 -8.41 -9.37 23.34
N TYR A 304 -7.12 -9.34 23.08
CA TYR A 304 -6.12 -10.05 23.89
C TYR A 304 -6.08 -9.53 25.33
N SER A 305 -6.17 -8.21 25.53
CA SER A 305 -6.30 -7.60 26.86
C SER A 305 -7.55 -8.11 27.60
N PHE A 306 -8.69 -8.21 26.90
CA PHE A 306 -9.92 -8.75 27.48
C PHE A 306 -9.75 -10.23 27.84
N MET A 307 -9.15 -11.02 26.95
CA MET A 307 -8.86 -12.43 27.20
C MET A 307 -7.93 -12.63 28.39
N ASP A 308 -6.92 -11.78 28.60
CA ASP A 308 -6.04 -11.82 29.77
C ASP A 308 -6.81 -11.54 31.08
N ARG A 309 -7.72 -10.56 31.07
CA ARG A 309 -8.60 -10.28 32.23
C ARG A 309 -9.50 -11.47 32.55
N LEU A 310 -10.15 -12.05 31.54
CA LEU A 310 -11.00 -13.24 31.71
C LEU A 310 -10.18 -14.44 32.21
N LYS A 311 -8.95 -14.61 31.71
CA LYS A 311 -8.02 -15.63 32.20
C LYS A 311 -7.72 -15.44 33.69
N LYS A 312 -7.50 -14.21 34.17
CA LYS A 312 -7.31 -13.92 35.60
C LYS A 312 -8.53 -14.27 36.45
N ILE A 313 -9.75 -14.05 35.94
CA ILE A 313 -11.00 -14.46 36.60
C ILE A 313 -11.07 -15.99 36.70
N ILE A 314 -10.83 -16.70 35.60
CA ILE A 314 -10.86 -18.17 35.54
C ILE A 314 -9.85 -18.79 36.51
N PHE A 315 -8.67 -18.19 36.67
CA PHE A 315 -7.61 -18.64 37.58
C PHE A 315 -7.66 -18.03 38.97
N ASN A 316 -8.72 -17.29 39.33
CA ASN A 316 -8.86 -16.79 40.69
C ASN A 316 -8.88 -17.99 41.67
N PRO A 317 -7.95 -18.06 42.64
CA PRO A 317 -7.90 -19.17 43.60
C PRO A 317 -9.09 -19.19 44.57
N GLU A 318 -9.82 -18.07 44.70
CA GLU A 318 -11.06 -18.04 45.47
C GLU A 318 -12.15 -18.86 44.75
N GLU A 319 -12.90 -19.66 45.51
CA GLU A 319 -14.06 -20.37 44.98
C GLU A 319 -15.10 -19.35 44.55
N SER A 320 -15.55 -19.44 43.31
CA SER A 320 -16.64 -18.61 42.81
C SER A 320 -18.00 -19.22 43.18
N GLU A 321 -18.90 -18.38 43.67
CA GLU A 321 -20.27 -18.79 44.01
C GLU A 321 -21.21 -18.59 42.81
N SER A 322 -22.05 -19.58 42.54
CA SER A 322 -23.08 -19.48 41.50
C SER A 322 -24.33 -18.79 42.03
N TRP A 323 -24.87 -17.86 41.25
CA TRP A 323 -26.17 -17.25 41.48
C TRP A 323 -27.23 -17.92 40.60
N GLU A 324 -28.30 -18.40 41.21
CA GLU A 324 -29.37 -19.11 40.52
C GLU A 324 -30.75 -18.50 40.85
N ASN A 325 -31.55 -18.24 39.82
CA ASN A 325 -32.97 -17.90 39.97
C ASN A 325 -33.81 -18.77 39.04
N ILE A 326 -34.26 -19.91 39.55
CA ILE A 326 -34.88 -20.99 38.76
C ILE A 326 -36.33 -21.22 39.21
N TYR A 327 -37.24 -21.27 38.24
CA TYR A 327 -38.66 -21.51 38.44
C TYR A 327 -39.07 -22.87 37.85
N HIS A 328 -39.97 -23.57 38.55
CA HIS A 328 -40.57 -24.81 38.08
C HIS A 328 -42.07 -24.60 37.79
N LYS A 329 -42.48 -24.70 36.52
CA LYS A 329 -43.90 -24.72 36.15
C LYS A 329 -44.45 -26.13 36.29
N ARG A 330 -45.53 -26.30 37.07
CA ARG A 330 -46.35 -27.51 37.07
C ARG A 330 -47.36 -27.42 35.92
N HIS A 331 -47.11 -28.09 34.81
CA HIS A 331 -48.20 -28.42 33.88
C HIS A 331 -48.97 -29.62 34.46
N ILE A 332 -50.19 -29.37 34.94
CA ILE A 332 -51.03 -30.37 35.63
C ILE A 332 -51.59 -31.44 34.67
N ALA A 333 -51.47 -31.27 33.35
CA ALA A 333 -52.07 -32.17 32.37
C ALA A 333 -51.12 -33.23 31.76
N ILE A 334 -49.80 -33.02 31.78
CA ILE A 334 -48.81 -33.96 31.23
C ILE A 334 -47.53 -33.75 32.05
N GLY A 335 -47.04 -34.80 32.72
CA GLY A 335 -46.05 -34.76 33.80
C GLY A 335 -44.62 -34.31 33.47
N ILE A 336 -44.44 -33.29 32.64
CA ILE A 336 -43.14 -32.71 32.29
C ILE A 336 -42.91 -31.44 33.12
N PRO A 337 -42.00 -31.44 34.10
CA PRO A 337 -41.64 -30.23 34.83
C PRO A 337 -40.81 -29.31 33.92
N SER A 338 -41.46 -28.30 33.34
CA SER A 338 -40.74 -27.25 32.60
C SER A 338 -40.01 -26.33 33.57
N MET A 339 -38.69 -26.28 33.47
CA MET A 339 -37.82 -25.42 34.28
C MET A 339 -37.32 -24.25 33.43
N TYR A 340 -37.36 -23.05 33.99
CA TYR A 340 -36.87 -21.83 33.34
C TYR A 340 -36.27 -20.91 34.38
N GLY A 341 -35.29 -20.10 34.00
CA GLY A 341 -34.59 -19.24 34.95
C GLY A 341 -33.23 -18.81 34.44
N VAL A 342 -32.42 -18.30 35.37
CA VAL A 342 -31.07 -17.82 35.06
C VAL A 342 -30.06 -18.49 35.99
N TYR A 343 -28.97 -18.98 35.41
CA TYR A 343 -27.77 -19.43 36.11
C TYR A 343 -26.62 -18.49 35.74
N ARG A 344 -25.94 -17.93 36.75
CA ARG A 344 -24.75 -17.09 36.56
C ARG A 344 -23.63 -17.54 37.47
N GLU A 345 -22.44 -17.63 36.91
CA GLU A 345 -21.22 -17.91 37.67
C GLU A 345 -20.03 -17.33 36.90
N ASP A 346 -19.23 -16.52 37.57
CA ASP A 346 -18.23 -15.64 36.94
C ASP A 346 -17.18 -16.43 36.13
N LYS A 347 -16.66 -17.55 36.64
CA LYS A 347 -15.65 -18.36 35.94
C LYS A 347 -16.23 -19.04 34.71
N VAL A 348 -17.44 -19.61 34.79
CA VAL A 348 -18.14 -20.20 33.63
C VAL A 348 -18.47 -19.15 32.58
N GLU A 349 -18.98 -17.98 32.99
CA GLU A 349 -19.29 -16.88 32.06
C GLU A 349 -18.01 -16.34 31.40
N ALA A 350 -16.94 -16.15 32.17
CA ALA A 350 -15.65 -15.70 31.66
C ALA A 350 -15.06 -16.69 30.64
N LEU A 351 -15.10 -18.00 30.94
CA LEU A 351 -14.64 -19.05 30.02
C LEU A 351 -15.47 -19.09 28.73
N GLY A 352 -16.79 -18.98 28.84
CA GLY A 352 -17.70 -18.91 27.69
C GLY A 352 -17.44 -17.68 26.81
N LEU A 353 -17.07 -16.56 27.42
CA LEU A 353 -16.71 -15.32 26.71
C LEU A 353 -15.33 -15.44 26.07
N THR A 354 -14.36 -16.09 26.72
CA THR A 354 -13.04 -16.40 26.14
C THR A 354 -13.18 -17.18 24.83
N PHE A 355 -13.98 -18.25 24.78
CA PHE A 355 -14.18 -19.04 23.55
C PHE A 355 -14.76 -18.22 22.39
N ARG A 356 -15.64 -17.28 22.70
CA ARG A 356 -16.25 -16.39 21.71
C ARG A 356 -15.23 -15.36 21.21
N LEU A 357 -14.43 -14.79 22.11
CA LEU A 357 -13.35 -13.87 21.76
C LEU A 357 -12.25 -14.54 20.94
N GLU A 358 -11.92 -15.81 21.18
CA GLU A 358 -10.96 -16.56 20.36
C GLU A 358 -11.39 -16.67 18.89
N LYS A 359 -12.69 -16.88 18.63
CA LYS A 359 -13.22 -16.91 17.25
C LYS A 359 -13.10 -15.56 16.57
N VAL A 360 -13.37 -14.46 17.30
CA VAL A 360 -13.20 -13.09 16.78
C VAL A 360 -11.73 -12.78 16.54
N ALA A 361 -10.85 -13.06 17.51
CA ALA A 361 -9.41 -12.87 17.40
C ALA A 361 -8.81 -13.67 16.23
N THR A 362 -9.25 -14.90 16.00
CA THR A 362 -8.80 -15.71 14.85
C THR A 362 -9.15 -15.01 13.52
N ARG A 363 -10.37 -14.50 13.39
CA ARG A 363 -10.80 -13.75 12.18
C ARG A 363 -10.00 -12.45 12.00
N LEU A 364 -9.73 -11.72 13.10
CA LEU A 364 -8.91 -10.51 13.05
C LEU A 364 -7.46 -10.81 12.69
N MET A 365 -6.87 -11.86 13.27
CA MET A 365 -5.52 -12.30 12.95
C MET A 365 -5.38 -12.66 11.47
N GLU A 366 -6.35 -13.38 10.89
CA GLU A 366 -6.37 -13.67 9.44
C GLU A 366 -6.39 -12.38 8.60
N LYS A 367 -7.09 -11.33 9.05
CA LYS A 367 -7.09 -10.02 8.39
C LYS A 367 -5.74 -9.32 8.50
N VAL A 368 -5.13 -9.31 9.69
CA VAL A 368 -3.78 -8.77 9.92
C VAL A 368 -2.76 -9.46 9.00
N VAL A 369 -2.77 -10.79 8.95
CA VAL A 369 -1.89 -11.57 8.06
C VAL A 369 -2.16 -11.30 6.57
N SER A 370 -3.43 -11.08 6.18
CA SER A 370 -3.78 -10.84 4.78
C SER A 370 -3.35 -9.48 4.23
N ASN A 371 -3.07 -8.51 5.12
CA ASN A 371 -2.61 -7.18 4.73
C ASN A 371 -1.12 -7.15 4.35
N LEU A 372 -0.35 -8.16 4.73
CA LEU A 372 1.07 -8.24 4.45
C LEU A 372 1.34 -8.83 3.05
N ASN A 373 2.11 -8.11 2.24
CA ASN A 373 2.60 -8.64 0.97
C ASN A 373 3.80 -9.58 1.21
N LEU A 374 3.64 -10.84 0.83
CA LEU A 374 4.69 -11.88 0.92
C LEU A 374 5.25 -12.27 -0.46
N ASP A 375 4.89 -11.57 -1.54
CA ASP A 375 5.39 -11.87 -2.89
C ASP A 375 6.92 -11.69 -2.98
N TYR A 376 7.46 -10.75 -2.20
CA TYR A 376 8.88 -10.59 -1.92
C TYR A 376 9.07 -10.22 -0.44
N ILE A 377 10.24 -10.50 0.13
CA ILE A 377 10.54 -10.25 1.54
C ILE A 377 11.74 -9.28 1.63
N SER A 378 11.47 -8.09 2.14
CA SER A 378 12.48 -7.06 2.46
C SER A 378 12.78 -7.03 3.97
N ALA A 379 13.76 -6.23 4.41
CA ALA A 379 13.99 -6.01 5.84
C ALA A 379 12.76 -5.45 6.55
N ARG A 380 12.02 -4.52 5.91
CA ARG A 380 10.75 -3.99 6.44
C ARG A 380 9.70 -5.09 6.55
N THR A 381 9.57 -5.93 5.53
CA THR A 381 8.64 -7.07 5.56
C THR A 381 8.96 -8.01 6.73
N LEU A 382 10.25 -8.24 7.01
CA LEU A 382 10.67 -9.06 8.16
C LEU A 382 10.36 -8.41 9.52
N GLU A 383 10.46 -7.08 9.63
CA GLU A 383 10.01 -6.34 10.82
C GLU A 383 8.51 -6.53 11.05
N GLU A 384 7.70 -6.37 10.00
CA GLU A 384 6.23 -6.58 10.04
C GLU A 384 5.90 -8.06 10.37
N ILE A 385 6.63 -9.02 9.80
CA ILE A 385 6.51 -10.44 10.15
C ILE A 385 6.78 -10.67 11.63
N ASN A 386 7.84 -10.07 12.18
CA ASN A 386 8.19 -10.22 13.59
C ASN A 386 7.06 -9.71 14.51
N VAL A 387 6.44 -8.57 14.19
CA VAL A 387 5.28 -8.04 14.94
C VAL A 387 4.11 -9.03 14.91
N ILE A 388 3.77 -9.56 13.74
CA ILE A 388 2.68 -10.54 13.61
C ILE A 388 2.97 -11.83 14.39
N LEU A 389 4.21 -12.30 14.38
CA LEU A 389 4.62 -13.48 15.15
C LEU A 389 4.54 -13.25 16.66
N GLU A 390 4.76 -12.03 17.15
CA GLU A 390 4.52 -11.68 18.55
C GLU A 390 3.03 -11.75 18.91
N TYR A 391 2.12 -11.32 18.03
CA TYR A 391 0.68 -11.52 18.24
C TYR A 391 0.29 -13.00 18.26
N PHE A 392 0.94 -13.85 17.46
CA PHE A 392 0.76 -15.30 17.54
C PHE A 392 1.27 -15.86 18.86
N ARG A 393 2.46 -15.43 19.32
CA ARG A 393 3.04 -15.83 20.60
C ARG A 393 2.11 -15.50 21.76
N GLU A 394 1.64 -14.25 21.82
CA GLU A 394 0.72 -13.78 22.87
C GLU A 394 -0.60 -14.56 22.86
N GLY A 395 -1.20 -14.76 21.68
CA GLY A 395 -2.42 -15.53 21.55
C GLY A 395 -2.28 -17.00 22.00
N LEU A 396 -1.16 -17.66 21.67
CA LEU A 396 -0.86 -19.01 22.15
C LEU A 396 -0.68 -19.05 23.67
N GLU A 397 -0.02 -18.04 24.26
CA GLU A 397 0.16 -17.92 25.71
C GLU A 397 -1.17 -17.73 26.46
N LEU A 398 -2.08 -16.93 25.90
CA LEU A 398 -3.46 -16.79 26.41
C LEU A 398 -4.25 -18.11 26.36
N ASP A 399 -3.97 -18.96 25.37
CA ASP A 399 -4.54 -20.30 25.25
C ASP A 399 -3.86 -21.35 26.15
N GLY A 400 -2.79 -20.96 26.86
CA GLY A 400 -2.04 -21.84 27.76
C GLY A 400 -1.00 -22.70 27.05
N ILE A 401 -0.57 -22.31 25.86
CA ILE A 401 0.50 -22.95 25.09
C ILE A 401 1.74 -22.07 25.21
N THR A 402 2.80 -22.62 25.80
CA THR A 402 4.11 -21.97 25.87
C THR A 402 5.19 -22.89 25.32
N ASN A 403 6.14 -22.32 24.58
CA ASN A 403 7.29 -23.05 24.03
C ASN A 403 8.53 -22.15 24.08
N GLN A 404 9.44 -22.44 25.01
CA GLN A 404 10.68 -21.68 25.20
C GLN A 404 11.56 -21.63 23.94
N SER A 405 11.58 -22.70 23.13
CA SER A 405 12.35 -22.72 21.87
C SER A 405 11.75 -21.78 20.84
N PHE A 406 10.41 -21.76 20.73
CA PHE A 406 9.69 -20.81 19.86
C PHE A 406 10.00 -19.36 20.26
N ASP A 407 9.90 -19.05 21.56
CA ASP A 407 10.18 -17.71 22.10
C ASP A 407 11.64 -17.29 21.85
N SER A 408 12.58 -18.23 22.02
CA SER A 408 14.01 -17.99 21.78
C SER A 408 14.29 -17.72 20.30
N ASN A 409 13.65 -18.46 19.39
CA ASN A 409 13.80 -18.27 17.94
C ASN A 409 13.16 -16.96 17.45
N LEU A 410 12.05 -16.54 18.04
CA LEU A 410 11.44 -15.23 17.78
C LEU A 410 12.33 -14.09 18.28
N GLN A 411 12.93 -14.24 19.47
CA GLN A 411 13.91 -13.29 19.98
C GLN A 411 15.16 -13.23 19.09
N MET A 412 15.61 -14.36 18.54
CA MET A 412 16.71 -14.42 17.58
C MET A 412 16.33 -13.69 16.28
N LEU A 413 15.10 -13.83 15.77
CA LEU A 413 14.59 -13.04 14.65
C LEU A 413 14.68 -11.55 14.96
N ARG A 414 14.10 -11.11 16.08
CA ARG A 414 14.11 -9.70 16.50
C ARG A 414 15.51 -9.09 16.54
N TYR A 415 16.49 -9.78 17.13
CA TYR A 415 17.87 -9.28 17.16
C TYR A 415 18.56 -9.33 15.81
N SER A 416 18.26 -10.33 14.98
CA SER A 416 18.83 -10.43 13.64
C SER A 416 18.49 -9.22 12.76
N LEU A 417 17.30 -8.63 12.94
CA LEU A 417 16.87 -7.41 12.23
C LEU A 417 17.71 -6.18 12.53
N THR A 418 18.42 -6.16 13.67
CA THR A 418 19.30 -5.04 14.03
C THR A 418 20.70 -5.16 13.41
N SER A 419 21.06 -6.34 12.90
CA SER A 419 22.39 -6.61 12.37
C SER A 419 22.41 -6.51 10.84
N ARG A 420 23.23 -5.60 10.32
CA ARG A 420 23.43 -5.45 8.87
C ARG A 420 24.23 -6.58 8.22
N SER A 421 24.93 -7.38 9.01
CA SER A 421 25.73 -8.51 8.52
C SER A 421 24.97 -9.84 8.50
N PHE A 422 23.70 -9.83 8.91
CA PHE A 422 22.88 -11.03 8.90
C PHE A 422 22.52 -11.41 7.47
N SER A 423 22.82 -12.65 7.08
CA SER A 423 22.63 -13.13 5.72
C SER A 423 21.21 -13.64 5.48
N PHE A 424 20.82 -13.66 4.20
CA PHE A 424 19.51 -14.16 3.76
C PHE A 424 19.26 -15.62 4.17
N ASP A 425 20.25 -16.50 4.00
CA ASP A 425 20.14 -17.92 4.38
C ASP A 425 19.95 -18.12 5.89
N GLN A 426 20.55 -17.24 6.71
CA GLN A 426 20.33 -17.28 8.14
C GLN A 426 18.87 -16.95 8.49
N TYR A 427 18.22 -16.00 7.80
CA TYR A 427 16.77 -15.77 7.99
C TYR A 427 15.97 -17.02 7.64
N ILE A 428 16.30 -17.71 6.53
CA ILE A 428 15.66 -18.99 6.18
C ILE A 428 15.80 -20.01 7.32
N ASN A 429 16.97 -20.13 7.93
CA ASN A 429 17.18 -21.04 9.06
C ASN A 429 16.34 -20.68 10.29
N ILE A 430 16.25 -19.39 10.64
CA ILE A 430 15.38 -18.94 11.74
C ILE A 430 13.94 -19.41 11.52
N PHE A 431 13.37 -19.15 10.33
CA PHE A 431 12.00 -19.56 10.05
C PHE A 431 11.83 -21.09 9.98
N GLN A 432 12.88 -21.84 9.61
CA GLN A 432 12.85 -23.31 9.69
C GLN A 432 12.79 -23.81 11.13
N PHE A 433 13.54 -23.20 12.05
CA PHE A 433 13.48 -23.54 13.47
C PHE A 433 12.11 -23.20 14.07
N ILE A 434 11.56 -22.03 13.73
CA ILE A 434 10.20 -21.63 14.12
C ILE A 434 9.16 -22.66 13.61
N ALA A 435 9.26 -23.09 12.35
CA ALA A 435 8.37 -24.10 11.79
C ALA A 435 8.47 -25.46 12.50
N GLU A 436 9.67 -25.86 12.92
CA GLU A 436 9.87 -27.08 13.72
C GLU A 436 9.23 -26.94 15.12
N ASP A 437 9.33 -25.77 15.72
CA ASP A 437 8.70 -25.49 17.02
C ASP A 437 7.17 -25.54 16.95
N VAL A 438 6.57 -25.03 15.86
CA VAL A 438 5.12 -25.16 15.62
C VAL A 438 4.71 -26.63 15.54
N LYS A 439 5.48 -27.46 14.81
CA LYS A 439 5.22 -28.92 14.76
C LYS A 439 5.33 -29.57 16.14
N ARG A 440 6.32 -29.19 16.95
CA ARG A 440 6.49 -29.70 18.33
C ARG A 440 5.30 -29.31 19.22
N ILE A 441 4.78 -28.09 19.07
CA ILE A 441 3.56 -27.63 19.77
C ILE A 441 2.36 -28.52 19.39
N ILE A 442 2.14 -28.74 18.08
CA ILE A 442 1.06 -29.59 17.58
C ILE A 442 1.16 -31.01 18.15
N ILE A 443 2.34 -31.63 18.06
CA ILE A 443 2.57 -33.00 18.54
C ILE A 443 2.31 -33.10 20.04
N LYS A 444 2.84 -32.17 20.84
CA LYS A 444 2.74 -32.19 22.31
C LYS A 444 1.29 -32.03 22.78
N HIS A 445 0.56 -31.04 22.27
CA HIS A 445 -0.73 -30.63 22.82
C HIS A 445 -1.95 -31.27 22.11
N PHE A 446 -1.81 -31.72 20.86
CA PHE A 446 -2.95 -32.15 20.03
C PHE A 446 -2.84 -33.57 19.48
N LEU A 447 -1.65 -34.18 19.46
CA LEU A 447 -1.45 -35.55 18.96
C LEU A 447 -1.13 -36.56 20.08
N ARG A 448 0.06 -36.44 20.69
CA ARG A 448 0.63 -37.42 21.63
C ARG A 448 -0.28 -37.71 22.83
N SER A 449 -1.02 -36.71 23.26
CA SER A 449 -1.99 -36.79 24.37
C SER A 449 -3.14 -37.77 24.13
N TYR A 450 -3.49 -38.03 22.86
CA TYR A 450 -4.67 -38.79 22.47
C TYR A 450 -4.36 -40.16 21.86
N GLU A 451 -3.10 -40.46 21.53
CA GLU A 451 -2.70 -41.74 20.92
C GLU A 451 -3.17 -42.97 21.72
N TYR A 452 -2.95 -42.98 23.04
CA TYR A 452 -3.38 -44.09 23.90
C TYR A 452 -4.91 -44.21 23.99
N PRO A 453 -5.65 -43.14 24.36
CA PRO A 453 -7.11 -43.19 24.37
C PRO A 453 -7.74 -43.62 23.04
N LEU A 454 -7.29 -43.08 21.91
CA LEU A 454 -7.84 -43.41 20.58
C LEU A 454 -7.70 -44.91 20.28
N LYS A 455 -6.53 -45.49 20.57
CA LYS A 455 -6.27 -46.92 20.37
C LYS A 455 -7.22 -47.82 21.18
N GLN A 456 -7.66 -47.37 22.36
CA GLN A 456 -8.58 -48.13 23.22
C GLN A 456 -10.05 -47.86 22.91
N ILE A 457 -10.43 -46.60 22.69
CA ILE A 457 -11.83 -46.18 22.61
C ILE A 457 -12.43 -46.47 21.22
N ILE A 458 -11.67 -46.31 20.13
CA ILE A 458 -12.21 -46.53 18.78
C ILE A 458 -12.76 -47.97 18.62
N PRO A 459 -12.05 -49.04 19.03
CA PRO A 459 -12.62 -50.39 19.04
C PRO A 459 -13.87 -50.53 19.92
N GLN A 460 -13.90 -49.92 21.11
CA GLN A 460 -15.04 -49.98 22.02
C GLN A 460 -16.32 -49.36 21.41
N LEU A 461 -16.19 -48.25 20.67
CA LEU A 461 -17.32 -47.55 20.07
C LEU A 461 -17.79 -48.15 18.74
N PHE A 462 -16.85 -48.53 17.87
CA PHE A 462 -17.16 -48.89 16.48
C PHE A 462 -17.04 -50.40 16.18
N ASN A 463 -16.54 -51.20 17.12
CA ASN A 463 -16.50 -52.66 17.03
C ASN A 463 -16.85 -53.35 18.37
N PRO A 464 -17.99 -53.03 19.00
CA PRO A 464 -18.34 -53.58 20.31
C PRO A 464 -18.56 -55.11 20.30
N GLU A 465 -18.95 -55.67 19.15
CA GLU A 465 -19.20 -57.12 18.98
C GLU A 465 -17.98 -57.91 18.45
N LEU A 466 -16.80 -57.29 18.33
CA LEU A 466 -15.56 -57.93 17.83
C LEU A 466 -15.73 -58.60 16.45
N LYS A 467 -16.47 -57.96 15.53
CA LYS A 467 -16.80 -58.49 14.19
C LYS A 467 -15.67 -58.39 13.17
N TYR A 468 -14.75 -57.44 13.32
CA TYR A 468 -13.67 -57.17 12.36
C TYR A 468 -12.38 -57.92 12.68
N ALA A 469 -11.60 -58.25 11.64
CA ALA A 469 -10.27 -58.84 11.79
C ALA A 469 -9.23 -57.80 12.25
N ASP A 470 -8.12 -58.22 12.86
CA ASP A 470 -7.10 -57.32 13.45
C ASP A 470 -6.60 -56.23 12.49
N LYS A 471 -6.42 -56.56 11.21
CA LYS A 471 -5.98 -55.61 10.18
C LYS A 471 -7.02 -54.52 9.89
N GLU A 472 -8.30 -54.89 9.86
CA GLU A 472 -9.42 -53.97 9.65
C GLU A 472 -9.60 -53.05 10.87
N VAL A 473 -9.41 -53.58 12.08
CA VAL A 473 -9.42 -52.79 13.32
C VAL A 473 -8.30 -51.75 13.30
N GLN A 474 -7.08 -52.09 12.88
CA GLN A 474 -5.98 -51.12 12.76
C GLN A 474 -6.28 -50.03 11.72
N GLN A 475 -6.85 -50.39 10.56
CA GLN A 475 -7.24 -49.41 9.55
C GLN A 475 -8.34 -48.46 10.07
N MET A 476 -9.32 -48.99 10.80
CA MET A 476 -10.38 -48.21 11.43
C MET A 476 -9.81 -47.24 12.48
N ILE A 477 -8.88 -47.72 13.34
CA ILE A 477 -8.19 -46.88 14.33
C ILE A 477 -7.47 -45.73 13.64
N ASN A 478 -6.69 -46.00 12.58
CA ASN A 478 -5.96 -44.96 11.87
C ASN A 478 -6.90 -43.92 11.24
N LYS A 479 -7.95 -44.38 10.54
CA LYS A 479 -8.91 -43.48 9.89
C LYS A 479 -9.64 -42.59 10.90
N LYS A 480 -10.17 -43.18 11.98
CA LYS A 480 -10.89 -42.43 13.03
C LYS A 480 -9.97 -41.53 13.86
N SER A 481 -8.72 -41.94 14.05
CA SER A 481 -7.71 -41.08 14.71
C SER A 481 -7.37 -39.88 13.85
N GLU A 482 -7.22 -40.05 12.53
CA GLU A 482 -6.99 -38.92 11.61
C GLU A 482 -8.17 -37.93 11.61
N GLU A 483 -9.41 -38.44 11.51
CA GLU A 483 -10.64 -37.64 11.61
C GLU A 483 -10.65 -36.82 12.91
N PHE A 484 -10.38 -37.47 14.05
CA PHE A 484 -10.31 -36.83 15.36
C PHE A 484 -9.22 -35.75 15.44
N HIS A 485 -7.98 -36.05 15.02
CA HIS A 485 -6.88 -35.09 15.10
C HIS A 485 -7.12 -33.88 14.22
N ARG A 486 -7.68 -34.08 13.02
CA ARG A 486 -8.03 -32.98 12.10
C ARG A 486 -9.05 -32.04 12.75
N GLU A 487 -10.09 -32.59 13.38
CA GLU A 487 -11.11 -31.81 14.08
C GLU A 487 -10.49 -31.00 15.23
N VAL A 488 -9.71 -31.65 16.10
CA VAL A 488 -9.09 -31.01 17.28
C VAL A 488 -8.09 -29.91 16.89
N ILE A 489 -7.34 -30.09 15.80
CA ILE A 489 -6.42 -29.06 15.28
C ILE A 489 -7.20 -27.91 14.65
N SER A 490 -8.28 -28.18 13.90
CA SER A 490 -9.08 -27.13 13.25
C SER A 490 -9.77 -26.19 14.24
N GLU A 491 -10.06 -26.67 15.44
CA GLU A 491 -10.63 -25.86 16.52
C GLU A 491 -9.57 -25.21 17.43
N ALA A 492 -8.30 -25.55 17.24
CA ALA A 492 -7.22 -24.99 18.04
C ALA A 492 -7.08 -23.49 17.74
N PHE A 493 -7.01 -22.67 18.80
CA PHE A 493 -6.87 -21.23 18.66
C PHE A 493 -5.50 -20.92 18.03
N LEU A 494 -5.51 -20.23 16.88
CA LEU A 494 -4.35 -19.71 16.13
C LEU A 494 -3.32 -20.72 15.60
N VAL A 495 -3.37 -22.00 15.99
CA VAL A 495 -2.36 -23.01 15.57
C VAL A 495 -2.30 -23.18 14.06
N GLN A 496 -3.45 -23.38 13.40
CA GLN A 496 -3.49 -23.56 11.95
C GLN A 496 -3.16 -22.27 11.17
N PRO A 497 -3.70 -21.08 11.55
CA PRO A 497 -3.25 -19.82 10.97
C PRO A 497 -1.74 -19.59 11.09
N LEU A 498 -1.12 -19.92 12.23
CA LEU A 498 0.33 -19.81 12.43
C LEU A 498 1.11 -20.74 11.50
N ASP A 499 0.74 -22.02 11.43
CA ASP A 499 1.41 -23.00 10.56
C ASP A 499 1.33 -22.60 9.08
N ASN A 500 0.15 -22.14 8.64
CA ASN A 500 -0.05 -21.62 7.29
C ASN A 500 0.80 -20.37 7.03
N TYR A 501 0.89 -19.45 8.00
CA TYR A 501 1.65 -18.21 7.87
C TYR A 501 3.15 -18.48 7.76
N ILE A 502 3.72 -19.29 8.65
CA ILE A 502 5.13 -19.69 8.60
C ILE A 502 5.47 -20.43 7.31
N SER A 503 4.57 -21.31 6.85
CA SER A 503 4.75 -22.04 5.59
C SER A 503 4.79 -21.09 4.39
N ARG A 504 3.93 -20.08 4.34
CA ARG A 504 3.93 -19.05 3.28
C ARG A 504 5.21 -18.22 3.31
N ILE A 505 5.69 -17.82 4.48
CA ILE A 505 6.96 -17.08 4.62
C ILE A 505 8.13 -17.92 4.09
N LEU A 506 8.25 -19.17 4.54
CA LEU A 506 9.32 -20.08 4.10
C LEU A 506 9.27 -20.34 2.59
N GLN A 507 8.08 -20.52 2.02
CA GLN A 507 7.91 -20.70 0.59
C GLN A 507 8.37 -19.45 -0.19
N SER A 508 8.06 -18.27 0.32
CA SER A 508 8.42 -16.99 -0.31
C SER A 508 9.93 -16.77 -0.25
N LEU A 509 10.56 -16.96 0.93
CA LEU A 509 12.02 -16.88 1.08
C LEU A 509 12.76 -17.87 0.18
N ARG A 510 12.31 -19.13 0.12
CA ARG A 510 12.91 -20.14 -0.76
C ARG A 510 12.71 -19.81 -2.24
N SER A 511 11.52 -19.34 -2.63
CA SER A 511 11.28 -18.91 -4.00
C SER A 511 12.15 -17.73 -4.41
N MET A 512 12.50 -16.83 -3.47
CA MET A 512 13.47 -15.77 -3.74
C MET A 512 14.88 -16.33 -3.88
N ALA A 513 15.32 -17.22 -2.98
CA ALA A 513 16.63 -17.88 -3.07
C ALA A 513 16.83 -18.63 -4.39
N ASP A 514 15.78 -19.28 -4.89
CA ASP A 514 15.84 -20.10 -6.11
C ASP A 514 15.80 -19.26 -7.40
N ARG A 515 15.19 -18.08 -7.38
CA ARG A 515 14.95 -17.26 -8.58
C ARG A 515 15.93 -16.10 -8.75
N LEU A 516 16.50 -15.59 -7.66
CA LEU A 516 17.22 -14.33 -7.61
C LEU A 516 18.70 -14.57 -7.28
N ASP A 517 19.59 -13.74 -7.84
CA ASP A 517 20.99 -13.79 -7.47
C ASP A 517 21.25 -13.10 -6.12
N THR A 518 22.44 -13.32 -5.54
CA THR A 518 22.80 -12.81 -4.21
C THR A 518 22.81 -11.27 -4.14
N ASN A 519 23.19 -10.60 -5.23
CA ASN A 519 23.24 -9.14 -5.27
C ASN A 519 21.83 -8.55 -5.26
N LEU A 520 20.93 -9.12 -6.07
CA LEU A 520 19.53 -8.74 -6.16
C LEU A 520 18.80 -8.95 -4.83
N ILE A 521 19.07 -10.07 -4.15
CA ILE A 521 18.57 -10.32 -2.80
C ILE A 521 19.06 -9.23 -1.83
N SER A 522 20.35 -8.88 -1.86
CA SER A 522 20.89 -7.81 -1.01
C SER A 522 20.21 -6.45 -1.27
N ASP A 523 19.95 -6.13 -2.53
CA ASP A 523 19.25 -4.92 -2.92
C ASP A 523 17.80 -4.88 -2.43
N ILE A 524 17.06 -6.00 -2.53
CA ILE A 524 15.68 -6.12 -2.02
C ILE A 524 15.66 -6.01 -0.50
N MET A 525 16.61 -6.65 0.18
CA MET A 525 16.70 -6.60 1.64
C MET A 525 17.00 -5.18 2.14
N SER A 526 17.77 -4.40 1.37
CA SER A 526 18.04 -2.99 1.66
C SER A 526 16.99 -2.02 1.12
N TYR A 527 15.99 -2.50 0.37
CA TYR A 527 14.95 -1.66 -0.21
C TYR A 527 14.03 -1.11 0.88
N ASN A 528 13.85 0.21 0.89
CA ASN A 528 12.95 0.89 1.80
C ASN A 528 11.98 1.78 1.00
N SER A 529 10.72 1.36 0.93
CA SER A 529 9.66 2.06 0.21
C SER A 529 9.44 3.49 0.71
N GLU A 530 9.77 3.82 1.96
CA GLU A 530 9.64 5.19 2.50
C GLU A 530 10.61 6.19 1.87
N LEU A 531 11.71 5.70 1.31
CA LEU A 531 12.77 6.52 0.73
C LEU A 531 12.56 6.77 -0.77
N VAL A 532 11.59 6.11 -1.41
CA VAL A 532 11.40 6.09 -2.87
C VAL A 532 10.84 7.41 -3.41
N ILE A 533 9.79 7.95 -2.77
CA ILE A 533 9.14 9.19 -3.20
C ILE A 533 8.96 10.17 -2.04
N SER A 534 9.35 11.42 -2.28
CA SER A 534 9.16 12.54 -1.36
C SER A 534 8.33 13.64 -2.00
N SER A 535 7.23 14.02 -1.35
CA SER A 535 6.42 15.16 -1.79
C SER A 535 7.09 16.48 -1.42
N LEU A 536 6.86 17.54 -2.20
CA LEU A 536 7.36 18.89 -1.88
C LEU A 536 6.57 19.57 -0.75
N ASN A 537 5.33 19.13 -0.49
CA ASN A 537 4.42 19.78 0.47
C ASN A 537 4.53 19.29 1.92
N GLU A 538 5.28 18.24 2.18
CA GLU A 538 5.36 17.56 3.48
C GLU A 538 6.83 17.43 3.90
N GLN A 539 7.13 17.71 5.17
CA GLN A 539 8.47 17.49 5.71
C GLN A 539 8.73 16.01 6.01
N LYS A 540 9.81 15.46 5.44
CA LYS A 540 10.24 14.06 5.63
C LYS A 540 11.73 14.00 5.97
N PRO A 541 12.10 14.04 7.27
CA PRO A 541 13.50 14.18 7.69
C PRO A 541 14.46 13.14 7.10
N LYS A 542 14.01 11.89 6.89
CA LYS A 542 14.82 10.82 6.30
C LYS A 542 15.25 11.12 4.84
N THR A 543 14.37 11.75 4.06
CA THR A 543 14.62 12.06 2.65
C THR A 543 15.04 13.50 2.40
N ASP A 544 14.78 14.42 3.32
CA ASP A 544 14.92 15.88 3.10
C ASP A 544 16.37 16.35 3.18
N ASN A 545 17.17 15.89 2.22
CA ASN A 545 18.56 16.27 2.02
C ASN A 545 18.95 16.11 0.53
N GLN A 546 20.09 16.70 0.16
CA GLN A 546 20.56 16.70 -1.22
C GLN A 546 20.99 15.31 -1.72
N VAL A 547 21.29 14.35 -0.83
CA VAL A 547 21.68 12.99 -1.22
C VAL A 547 20.49 12.26 -1.86
N PHE A 548 19.30 12.40 -1.31
CA PHE A 548 18.09 11.75 -1.83
C PHE A 548 17.34 12.59 -2.86
N LEU A 549 17.18 13.90 -2.61
CA LEU A 549 16.35 14.76 -3.47
C LEU A 549 17.15 15.42 -4.61
N GLY A 550 18.48 15.43 -4.51
CA GLY A 550 19.31 16.32 -5.31
C GLY A 550 19.21 17.78 -4.85
N SER A 551 20.14 18.60 -5.31
CA SER A 551 20.23 20.00 -4.89
C SER A 551 19.02 20.83 -5.34
N LYS A 552 18.57 20.67 -6.60
CA LYS A 552 17.42 21.41 -7.15
C LYS A 552 16.15 21.16 -6.36
N ALA A 553 15.78 19.90 -6.17
CA ALA A 553 14.53 19.54 -5.52
C ALA A 553 14.55 19.84 -4.01
N PHE A 554 15.71 19.70 -3.36
CA PHE A 554 15.88 20.08 -1.96
C PHE A 554 15.61 21.57 -1.73
N HIS A 555 16.16 22.45 -2.57
CA HIS A 555 15.89 23.89 -2.45
C HIS A 555 14.44 24.22 -2.79
N LEU A 556 13.86 23.63 -3.84
CA LEU A 556 12.42 23.81 -4.15
C LEU A 556 11.52 23.39 -3.00
N LYS A 557 11.84 22.28 -2.33
CA LYS A 557 11.10 21.82 -1.15
C LYS A 557 11.20 22.82 0.01
N LYS A 558 12.39 23.35 0.30
CA LYS A 558 12.57 24.40 1.32
C LYS A 558 11.73 25.65 1.01
N LEU A 559 11.77 26.12 -0.24
CA LEU A 559 10.98 27.27 -0.69
C LEU A 559 9.47 27.01 -0.56
N TYR A 560 9.01 25.84 -0.96
CA TYR A 560 7.60 25.44 -0.87
C TYR A 560 7.12 25.42 0.59
N LEU A 561 7.90 24.81 1.50
CA LEU A 561 7.61 24.77 2.94
C LEU A 561 7.64 26.17 3.58
N ALA A 562 8.46 27.09 3.05
CA ALA A 562 8.47 28.51 3.42
C ALA A 562 7.31 29.32 2.81
N LYS A 563 6.35 28.67 2.13
CA LYS A 563 5.19 29.30 1.48
C LYS A 563 5.56 30.30 0.37
N LEU A 564 6.73 30.11 -0.23
CA LEU A 564 7.13 30.83 -1.45
C LEU A 564 6.46 30.17 -2.66
N PRO A 565 6.27 30.89 -3.78
CA PRO A 565 5.41 30.43 -4.85
C PRO A 565 6.13 29.40 -5.73
N VAL A 566 6.25 28.17 -5.24
CA VAL A 566 6.81 27.04 -5.98
C VAL A 566 5.65 26.17 -6.48
N PRO A 567 5.65 25.74 -7.75
CA PRO A 567 4.60 24.85 -8.25
C PRO A 567 4.59 23.52 -7.49
N PRO A 568 3.41 22.94 -7.22
CA PRO A 568 3.33 21.66 -6.51
C PRO A 568 3.94 20.52 -7.34
N GLY A 569 4.49 19.52 -6.65
CA GLY A 569 5.15 18.39 -7.27
C GLY A 569 5.67 17.38 -6.24
N PHE A 570 6.33 16.34 -6.74
CA PHE A 570 6.98 15.31 -5.94
C PHE A 570 8.30 14.89 -6.59
N VAL A 571 9.14 14.21 -5.81
CA VAL A 571 10.50 13.81 -6.19
C VAL A 571 10.62 12.31 -6.04
N ILE A 572 11.01 11.64 -7.12
CA ILE A 572 11.47 10.25 -7.11
C ILE A 572 12.95 10.32 -6.77
N THR A 573 13.33 9.75 -5.63
CA THR A 573 14.65 10.01 -5.05
C THR A 573 15.77 9.24 -5.78
N THR A 574 17.02 9.58 -5.48
CA THR A 574 18.18 8.81 -5.92
C THR A 574 18.18 7.36 -5.43
N GLU A 575 17.35 7.01 -4.44
CA GLU A 575 17.21 5.63 -3.96
C GLU A 575 16.64 4.70 -5.04
N VAL A 576 15.71 5.23 -5.83
CA VAL A 576 15.13 4.52 -6.98
C VAL A 576 16.19 4.34 -8.06
N PHE A 577 17.00 5.36 -8.34
CA PHE A 577 18.10 5.25 -9.30
C PHE A 577 19.08 4.14 -8.90
N ARG A 578 19.53 4.11 -7.64
CA ARG A 578 20.50 3.10 -7.16
C ARG A 578 20.00 1.67 -7.29
N ARG A 579 18.69 1.45 -7.22
CA ARG A 579 18.05 0.13 -7.34
C ARG A 579 17.23 -0.01 -8.61
N HIS A 580 17.44 0.86 -9.61
CA HIS A 580 16.58 0.94 -10.79
C HIS A 580 16.53 -0.40 -11.54
N GLN A 581 17.68 -1.03 -11.73
CA GLN A 581 17.78 -2.36 -12.33
C GLN A 581 17.01 -3.42 -11.54
N THR A 582 17.18 -3.44 -10.21
CA THR A 582 16.49 -4.37 -9.31
C THR A 582 14.98 -4.20 -9.37
N ILE A 583 14.50 -2.95 -9.29
CA ILE A 583 13.08 -2.60 -9.37
C ILE A 583 12.49 -3.00 -10.73
N LEU A 584 13.20 -2.76 -11.83
CA LEU A 584 12.72 -3.11 -13.17
C LEU A 584 12.73 -4.61 -13.46
N SER A 585 13.65 -5.36 -12.83
CA SER A 585 13.75 -6.82 -13.01
C SER A 585 12.62 -7.59 -12.32
N LEU A 586 12.04 -7.04 -11.26
CA LEU A 586 10.98 -7.65 -10.48
C LEU A 586 9.64 -6.97 -10.78
N LYS A 587 8.71 -7.75 -11.35
CA LYS A 587 7.39 -7.25 -11.77
C LYS A 587 6.62 -6.62 -10.61
N GLU A 588 6.76 -7.20 -9.42
CA GLU A 588 6.10 -6.80 -8.19
C GLU A 588 6.62 -5.44 -7.69
N LEU A 589 7.94 -5.24 -7.63
CA LEU A 589 8.54 -3.95 -7.26
C LEU A 589 8.25 -2.87 -8.29
N LYS A 590 8.32 -3.20 -9.59
CA LYS A 590 7.94 -2.27 -10.65
C LYS A 590 6.50 -1.79 -10.49
N LYS A 591 5.57 -2.72 -10.23
CA LYS A 591 4.17 -2.39 -9.99
C LYS A 591 4.02 -1.50 -8.75
N GLU A 592 4.71 -1.81 -7.66
CA GLU A 592 4.67 -0.99 -6.45
C GLU A 592 5.14 0.44 -6.70
N LEU A 593 6.27 0.63 -7.41
CA LEU A 593 6.75 1.96 -7.78
C LEU A 593 5.73 2.72 -8.64
N HIS A 594 5.12 2.05 -9.64
CA HIS A 594 4.09 2.65 -10.49
C HIS A 594 2.86 3.08 -9.66
N ASP A 595 2.39 2.23 -8.75
CA ASP A 595 1.26 2.51 -7.85
C ASP A 595 1.57 3.71 -6.93
N MET A 596 2.82 3.81 -6.44
CA MET A 596 3.29 4.96 -5.65
C MET A 596 3.33 6.26 -6.47
N ILE A 597 3.83 6.21 -7.71
CA ILE A 597 3.83 7.36 -8.63
C ILE A 597 2.40 7.80 -8.92
N PHE A 598 1.50 6.85 -9.23
CA PHE A 598 0.08 7.13 -9.49
C PHE A 598 -0.60 7.78 -8.28
N LYS A 599 -0.34 7.28 -7.06
CA LYS A 599 -0.86 7.87 -5.81
C LYS A 599 -0.40 9.32 -5.62
N ASN A 600 0.89 9.60 -5.85
CA ASN A 600 1.43 10.97 -5.73
C ASN A 600 0.90 11.88 -6.86
N LEU A 601 0.70 11.35 -8.06
CA LEU A 601 0.04 12.08 -9.15
C LEU A 601 -1.40 12.48 -8.77
N LYS A 602 -2.18 11.58 -8.17
CA LYS A 602 -3.53 11.89 -7.66
C LYS A 602 -3.53 12.97 -6.57
N GLN A 603 -2.51 12.97 -5.71
CA GLN A 603 -2.32 14.03 -4.72
C GLN A 603 -1.96 15.37 -5.38
N LEU A 604 -1.13 15.35 -6.42
CA LEU A 604 -0.79 16.53 -7.21
C LEU A 604 -2.00 17.09 -7.97
N GLU A 605 -2.85 16.24 -8.54
CA GLU A 605 -4.12 16.66 -9.16
C GLU A 605 -5.02 17.39 -8.14
N LYS A 606 -5.16 16.83 -6.93
CA LYS A 606 -5.91 17.46 -5.84
C LYS A 606 -5.32 18.80 -5.41
N ALA A 607 -3.99 18.91 -5.32
CA ALA A 607 -3.31 20.14 -4.91
C ALA A 607 -3.35 21.22 -6.00
N SER A 608 -3.31 20.82 -7.27
CA SER A 608 -3.29 21.74 -8.42
C SER A 608 -4.69 22.17 -8.87
N GLY A 609 -5.73 21.39 -8.57
CA GLY A 609 -7.08 21.59 -9.07
C GLY A 609 -7.26 21.19 -10.55
N SER A 610 -6.25 20.60 -11.19
CA SER A 610 -6.24 20.16 -12.59
C SER A 610 -6.02 18.64 -12.68
N HIS A 611 -6.37 18.02 -13.82
CA HIS A 611 -6.38 16.56 -13.99
C HIS A 611 -5.43 16.13 -15.10
N PHE A 612 -4.64 15.10 -14.84
CA PHE A 612 -3.62 14.62 -15.77
C PHE A 612 -4.29 13.77 -16.86
N GLY A 613 -4.15 14.21 -18.13
CA GLY A 613 -4.83 13.59 -19.27
C GLY A 613 -6.27 14.05 -19.53
N ASP A 614 -6.72 15.14 -18.91
CA ASP A 614 -8.04 15.74 -19.16
C ASP A 614 -7.94 16.97 -20.08
N ALA A 615 -8.69 17.00 -21.18
CA ALA A 615 -8.73 18.14 -22.10
C ALA A 615 -9.44 19.38 -21.54
N SER A 616 -10.37 19.20 -20.60
CA SER A 616 -11.19 20.28 -20.04
C SER A 616 -10.48 21.07 -18.94
N ASN A 617 -9.57 20.42 -18.20
CA ASN A 617 -8.74 21.07 -17.19
C ASN A 617 -7.38 20.38 -17.09
N PRO A 618 -6.51 20.58 -18.10
CA PRO A 618 -5.29 19.79 -18.25
C PRO A 618 -4.26 20.12 -17.16
N LEU A 619 -3.79 19.07 -16.49
CA LEU A 619 -2.52 19.08 -15.76
C LEU A 619 -1.44 18.57 -16.70
N LEU A 620 -0.42 19.38 -16.97
CA LEU A 620 0.82 18.94 -17.62
C LEU A 620 1.97 19.02 -16.63
N LEU A 621 2.99 18.21 -16.88
CA LEU A 621 4.11 18.01 -15.95
C LEU A 621 5.43 18.39 -16.60
N SER A 622 6.33 18.92 -15.78
CA SER A 622 7.76 18.95 -16.04
C SER A 622 8.40 17.78 -15.32
N VAL A 623 9.30 17.08 -16.02
CA VAL A 623 10.09 15.96 -15.50
C VAL A 623 11.54 16.36 -15.64
N ARG A 624 12.18 16.71 -14.52
CA ARG A 624 13.51 17.30 -14.46
C ARG A 624 14.45 16.44 -13.63
N SER A 625 15.71 16.37 -14.02
CA SER A 625 16.74 15.75 -13.17
C SER A 625 17.02 16.55 -11.89
N GLY A 626 17.44 15.85 -10.84
CA GLY A 626 17.83 16.39 -9.55
C GLY A 626 19.10 15.73 -9.05
N THR A 627 20.27 16.28 -9.42
CA THR A 627 21.57 15.76 -8.98
C THR A 627 22.01 16.41 -7.67
N ALA A 628 22.72 15.68 -6.81
CA ALA A 628 23.26 16.23 -5.57
C ALA A 628 24.29 17.34 -5.86
N ILE A 629 25.07 17.17 -6.93
CA ILE A 629 26.10 18.10 -7.40
C ILE A 629 25.62 18.77 -8.68
N SER A 630 25.77 20.09 -8.77
CA SER A 630 25.28 20.87 -9.92
C SER A 630 26.05 20.58 -11.20
N MET A 631 25.35 20.04 -12.20
CA MET A 631 25.83 19.82 -13.57
C MET A 631 24.89 20.51 -14.58
N PRO A 632 25.05 21.82 -14.80
CA PRO A 632 24.27 22.61 -15.75
C PRO A 632 24.35 22.02 -17.15
N GLY A 633 23.21 21.99 -17.85
CA GLY A 633 23.13 21.47 -19.22
C GLY A 633 23.36 19.96 -19.37
N ALA A 634 23.91 19.26 -18.37
CA ALA A 634 24.39 17.89 -18.53
C ALA A 634 23.28 16.82 -18.58
N MET A 635 22.13 17.10 -17.98
CA MET A 635 21.05 16.13 -17.78
C MET A 635 19.79 16.55 -18.52
N ASP A 636 18.98 15.57 -18.93
CA ASP A 636 17.79 15.84 -19.72
C ASP A 636 16.66 16.44 -18.87
N THR A 637 15.80 17.18 -19.55
CA THR A 637 14.61 17.81 -18.98
C THR A 637 13.49 17.70 -20.00
N PHE A 638 12.33 17.26 -19.55
CA PHE A 638 11.15 17.13 -20.39
C PHE A 638 10.06 18.04 -19.86
N LEU A 639 9.58 18.92 -20.72
CA LEU A 639 8.49 19.84 -20.43
C LEU A 639 7.23 19.41 -21.16
N ASN A 640 6.07 19.82 -20.65
CA ASN A 640 4.77 19.58 -21.26
C ASN A 640 4.36 18.08 -21.33
N VAL A 641 4.90 17.25 -20.43
CA VAL A 641 4.54 15.83 -20.30
C VAL A 641 3.06 15.71 -19.96
N GLY A 642 2.36 14.86 -20.69
CA GLY A 642 0.90 14.70 -20.70
C GLY A 642 0.27 15.04 -22.06
N LEU A 643 0.97 15.76 -22.95
CA LEU A 643 0.45 16.08 -24.29
C LEU A 643 0.48 14.87 -25.23
N ASN A 644 -0.62 14.69 -25.95
CA ASN A 644 -0.77 13.77 -27.07
C ASN A 644 -1.67 14.42 -28.14
N ASP A 645 -1.85 13.74 -29.28
CA ASP A 645 -2.62 14.29 -30.40
C ASP A 645 -4.04 14.72 -30.00
N GLU A 646 -4.75 13.87 -29.25
CA GLU A 646 -6.13 14.10 -28.85
C GLU A 646 -6.26 15.30 -27.91
N LEU A 647 -5.38 15.39 -26.90
CA LEU A 647 -5.37 16.48 -25.93
C LEU A 647 -4.98 17.80 -26.57
N VAL A 648 -3.96 17.80 -27.43
CA VAL A 648 -3.50 19.03 -28.09
C VAL A 648 -4.60 19.58 -29.00
N GLU A 649 -5.27 18.73 -29.78
CA GLU A 649 -6.40 19.14 -30.62
C GLU A 649 -7.54 19.72 -29.79
N ALA A 650 -7.90 19.07 -28.67
CA ALA A 650 -8.98 19.52 -27.80
C ALA A 650 -8.65 20.82 -27.05
N ILE A 651 -7.43 20.96 -26.53
CA ILE A 651 -6.96 22.18 -25.86
C ILE A 651 -6.85 23.34 -26.86
N SER A 652 -6.46 23.06 -28.12
CA SER A 652 -6.29 24.08 -29.16
C SER A 652 -7.60 24.78 -29.57
N GLN A 653 -8.75 24.20 -29.22
CA GLN A 653 -10.07 24.83 -29.44
C GLN A 653 -10.28 26.10 -28.61
N ARG A 654 -9.47 26.29 -27.56
CA ARG A 654 -9.46 27.52 -26.77
C ARG A 654 -8.65 28.58 -27.52
N PRO A 655 -9.26 29.70 -27.94
CA PRO A 655 -8.55 30.71 -28.74
C PRO A 655 -7.24 31.18 -28.11
N GLU A 656 -7.22 31.33 -26.79
CA GLU A 656 -6.07 31.77 -25.99
C GLU A 656 -4.94 30.73 -25.89
N MET A 657 -5.23 29.44 -26.06
CA MET A 657 -4.22 28.37 -26.04
C MET A 657 -3.88 27.79 -27.41
N SER A 658 -4.61 28.22 -28.46
CA SER A 658 -4.52 27.67 -29.81
C SER A 658 -3.09 27.66 -30.36
N TRP A 659 -2.30 28.70 -30.14
CA TRP A 659 -0.89 28.75 -30.55
C TRP A 659 0.04 28.04 -29.56
N SER A 660 -0.15 28.27 -28.26
CA SER A 660 0.78 27.87 -27.20
C SER A 660 0.80 26.35 -26.99
N VAL A 661 -0.34 25.67 -27.13
CA VAL A 661 -0.39 24.20 -26.97
C VAL A 661 0.35 23.48 -28.10
N TRP A 662 0.27 23.96 -29.35
CA TRP A 662 1.03 23.40 -30.47
C TRP A 662 2.53 23.68 -30.34
N ASP A 663 2.91 24.88 -29.86
CA ASP A 663 4.32 25.18 -29.53
C ASP A 663 4.86 24.26 -28.43
N SER A 664 4.07 24.04 -27.38
CA SER A 664 4.42 23.11 -26.30
C SER A 664 4.50 21.66 -26.77
N TYR A 665 3.62 21.23 -27.68
CA TYR A 665 3.63 19.87 -28.21
C TYR A 665 4.84 19.59 -29.09
N ARG A 666 5.19 20.51 -30.02
CA ARG A 666 6.41 20.34 -30.84
C ARG A 666 7.68 20.25 -29.96
N ARG A 667 7.72 20.94 -28.83
CA ARG A 667 8.86 20.91 -27.90
C ARG A 667 8.97 19.57 -27.21
N LEU A 668 7.85 19.03 -26.72
CA LEU A 668 7.84 17.69 -26.16
C LEU A 668 8.34 16.66 -27.20
N LEU A 669 7.89 16.76 -28.46
CA LEU A 669 8.35 15.89 -29.54
C LEU A 669 9.86 16.05 -29.83
N GLN A 670 10.36 17.29 -29.79
CA GLN A 670 11.79 17.59 -29.95
C GLN A 670 12.62 16.97 -28.83
N SER A 671 12.29 17.23 -27.56
CA SER A 671 12.99 16.66 -26.40
C SER A 671 12.93 15.14 -26.42
N TRP A 672 11.78 14.55 -26.80
CA TRP A 672 11.62 13.11 -26.96
C TRP A 672 12.54 12.53 -28.03
N GLY A 673 12.66 13.19 -29.19
CA GLY A 673 13.55 12.77 -30.25
C GLY A 673 15.03 12.87 -29.86
N MET A 674 15.42 13.97 -29.22
CA MET A 674 16.79 14.19 -28.76
C MET A 674 17.22 13.14 -27.72
N ALA A 675 16.33 12.76 -26.80
CA ALA A 675 16.60 11.69 -25.83
C ALA A 675 16.82 10.31 -26.48
N HIS A 676 16.40 10.11 -27.73
CA HIS A 676 16.66 8.91 -28.53
C HIS A 676 17.80 9.10 -29.56
N GLY A 677 18.60 10.17 -29.42
CA GLY A 677 19.78 10.42 -30.23
C GLY A 677 19.54 11.17 -31.55
N VAL A 678 18.36 11.78 -31.75
CA VAL A 678 18.15 12.68 -32.89
C VAL A 678 18.83 14.02 -32.63
N ASP A 679 19.70 14.44 -33.53
CA ASP A 679 20.38 15.73 -33.43
C ASP A 679 19.37 16.90 -33.46
N ARG A 680 19.66 17.92 -32.67
CA ARG A 680 18.88 19.16 -32.60
C ARG A 680 18.78 19.84 -33.97
N ASP A 681 19.83 19.79 -34.79
CA ASP A 681 19.91 20.41 -36.11
C ASP A 681 18.83 19.89 -37.07
N VAL A 682 18.40 18.64 -36.89
CA VAL A 682 17.29 18.06 -37.67
C VAL A 682 16.00 18.84 -37.41
N PHE A 683 15.71 19.15 -36.14
CA PHE A 683 14.53 19.92 -35.76
C PHE A 683 14.66 21.40 -36.13
N ASP A 684 15.84 21.99 -35.94
CA ASP A 684 16.11 23.38 -36.29
C ASP A 684 16.03 23.61 -37.81
N SER A 685 16.38 22.61 -38.62
CA SER A 685 16.16 22.61 -40.07
C SER A 685 14.68 22.64 -40.44
N VAL A 686 13.83 21.87 -39.74
CA VAL A 686 12.38 21.85 -39.97
C VAL A 686 11.78 23.22 -39.72
N ILE A 687 12.00 23.81 -38.54
CA ILE A 687 11.41 25.13 -38.24
C ILE A 687 11.97 26.24 -39.14
N SER A 688 13.25 26.14 -39.55
CA SER A 688 13.86 27.08 -40.49
C SER A 688 13.23 27.02 -41.89
N ALA A 689 12.91 25.82 -42.38
CA ALA A 689 12.19 25.64 -43.65
C ALA A 689 10.79 26.29 -43.59
N PHE A 690 10.07 26.15 -42.47
CA PHE A 690 8.79 26.84 -42.27
C PHE A 690 8.94 28.36 -42.19
N LYS A 691 9.99 28.88 -41.53
CA LYS A 691 10.27 30.33 -41.48
C LYS A 691 10.48 30.90 -42.89
N GLN A 692 11.25 30.21 -43.73
CA GLN A 692 11.46 30.60 -45.12
C GLN A 692 10.17 30.52 -45.94
N LYS A 693 9.40 29.45 -45.79
CA LYS A 693 8.13 29.23 -46.50
C LYS A 693 7.08 30.31 -46.18
N HIS A 694 6.95 30.69 -44.90
CA HIS A 694 5.98 31.69 -44.43
C HIS A 694 6.55 33.11 -44.39
N LYS A 695 7.82 33.31 -44.77
CA LYS A 695 8.54 34.59 -44.78
C LYS A 695 8.54 35.32 -43.43
N VAL A 696 8.59 34.55 -42.34
CA VAL A 696 8.66 35.07 -40.97
C VAL A 696 10.09 35.04 -40.44
N ARG A 697 10.45 36.00 -39.58
CA ARG A 697 11.77 36.08 -38.95
C ARG A 697 11.79 35.40 -37.59
N GLN A 698 10.72 35.53 -36.83
CA GLN A 698 10.58 34.98 -35.49
C GLN A 698 9.47 33.94 -35.40
N LYS A 699 9.60 32.99 -34.47
CA LYS A 699 8.56 31.97 -34.26
C LYS A 699 7.22 32.54 -33.81
N LEU A 700 7.25 33.71 -33.14
CA LEU A 700 6.05 34.39 -32.62
C LEU A 700 5.16 34.93 -33.76
N GLU A 701 5.70 35.02 -34.98
CA GLU A 701 4.98 35.50 -36.16
C GLU A 701 4.20 34.39 -36.89
N PHE A 702 4.31 33.12 -36.45
CA PHE A 702 3.52 32.02 -37.00
C PHE A 702 2.09 32.05 -36.49
N ASP A 703 1.12 31.80 -37.38
CA ASP A 703 -0.26 31.57 -36.98
C ASP A 703 -0.44 30.20 -36.29
N PRO A 704 -1.50 29.99 -35.48
CA PRO A 704 -1.76 28.71 -34.82
C PRO A 704 -1.80 27.51 -35.78
N ALA A 705 -2.33 27.69 -36.98
CA ALA A 705 -2.39 26.65 -38.01
C ALA A 705 -1.00 26.25 -38.53
N ASP A 706 -0.08 27.21 -38.62
CA ASP A 706 1.30 26.97 -39.03
C ASP A 706 2.05 26.21 -37.92
N MET A 707 1.85 26.60 -36.66
CA MET A 707 2.45 25.90 -35.52
C MET A 707 1.98 24.45 -35.41
N ARG A 708 0.70 24.17 -35.71
CA ARG A 708 0.17 22.81 -35.83
C ARG A 708 0.91 22.01 -36.91
N GLN A 709 1.13 22.59 -38.10
CA GLN A 709 1.87 21.90 -39.17
C GLN A 709 3.33 21.61 -38.78
N ILE A 710 3.98 22.55 -38.08
CA ILE A 710 5.34 22.35 -37.56
C ILE A 710 5.39 21.20 -36.55
N ALA A 711 4.45 21.15 -35.61
CA ALA A 711 4.37 20.05 -34.62
C ALA A 711 4.18 18.68 -35.30
N LEU A 712 3.33 18.61 -36.33
CA LEU A 712 3.14 17.38 -37.11
C LEU A 712 4.41 16.99 -37.89
N ALA A 713 5.14 17.97 -38.44
CA ALA A 713 6.42 17.72 -39.10
C ALA A 713 7.48 17.19 -38.12
N TYR A 714 7.53 17.71 -36.88
CA TYR A 714 8.41 17.19 -35.82
C TYR A 714 8.05 15.74 -35.47
N LYS A 715 6.75 15.42 -35.45
CA LYS A 715 6.29 14.04 -35.25
C LYS A 715 6.71 13.12 -36.40
N ASP A 716 6.71 13.62 -37.64
CA ASP A 716 7.18 12.86 -38.80
C ASP A 716 8.70 12.64 -38.78
N VAL A 717 9.48 13.55 -38.18
CA VAL A 717 10.90 13.30 -37.87
C VAL A 717 11.05 12.09 -36.95
N LEU A 718 10.24 11.98 -35.89
CA LEU A 718 10.26 10.79 -35.00
C LEU A 718 9.93 9.50 -35.76
N LYS A 719 8.87 9.52 -36.59
CA LYS A 719 8.49 8.35 -37.40
C LYS A 719 9.60 7.92 -38.37
N THR A 720 10.24 8.89 -39.03
CA THR A 720 11.31 8.65 -40.00
C THR A 720 12.52 7.99 -39.33
N ASN A 721 12.82 8.40 -38.08
CA ASN A 721 13.87 7.81 -37.24
C ASN A 721 13.43 6.55 -36.47
N ARG A 722 12.22 6.02 -36.74
CA ARG A 722 11.64 4.84 -36.06
C ARG A 722 11.53 4.99 -34.53
N ILE A 723 11.38 6.23 -34.06
CA ILE A 723 11.19 6.54 -32.64
C ILE A 723 9.69 6.52 -32.34
N ARG A 724 9.30 5.67 -31.39
CA ARG A 724 7.91 5.60 -30.92
C ARG A 724 7.67 6.70 -29.88
N PHE A 725 6.61 7.47 -30.08
CA PHE A 725 6.09 8.42 -29.11
C PHE A 725 4.96 7.77 -28.30
N GLU A 726 5.04 7.79 -26.97
CA GLU A 726 3.98 7.21 -26.12
C GLU A 726 2.83 8.20 -25.95
N THR A 727 1.61 7.73 -26.22
CA THR A 727 0.39 8.54 -26.27
C THR A 727 -0.44 8.44 -25.00
N ASN A 728 -0.33 7.33 -24.26
CA ASN A 728 -0.97 7.21 -22.96
C ASN A 728 -0.24 8.14 -21.96
N PRO A 729 -0.93 9.12 -21.33
CA PRO A 729 -0.26 10.11 -20.48
C PRO A 729 0.53 9.51 -19.33
N PHE A 730 0.00 8.46 -18.68
CA PHE A 730 0.67 7.85 -17.52
C PHE A 730 1.89 7.04 -17.94
N ASP A 731 1.78 6.23 -18.99
CA ASP A 731 2.93 5.49 -19.54
C ASP A 731 3.99 6.45 -20.09
N GLN A 732 3.57 7.58 -20.70
CA GLN A 732 4.46 8.65 -21.14
C GLN A 732 5.23 9.24 -19.94
N LEU A 733 4.58 9.51 -18.82
CA LEU A 733 5.25 9.98 -17.59
C LEU A 733 6.30 8.97 -17.11
N ILE A 734 5.94 7.68 -17.01
CA ILE A 734 6.88 6.63 -16.59
C ILE A 734 8.08 6.56 -17.54
N GLN A 735 7.84 6.57 -18.85
CA GLN A 735 8.93 6.51 -19.83
C GLN A 735 9.83 7.75 -19.75
N THR A 736 9.25 8.92 -19.46
CA THR A 736 10.02 10.16 -19.29
C THR A 736 10.90 10.11 -18.04
N ILE A 737 10.40 9.54 -16.94
CA ILE A 737 11.18 9.29 -15.72
C ILE A 737 12.37 8.38 -16.02
N ASP A 738 12.13 7.27 -16.75
CA ASP A 738 13.19 6.34 -17.16
C ASP A 738 14.23 7.01 -18.07
N MET A 739 13.81 7.89 -18.98
CA MET A 739 14.74 8.67 -19.82
C MET A 739 15.61 9.62 -18.98
N VAL A 740 15.05 10.30 -17.97
CA VAL A 740 15.84 11.17 -17.07
C VAL A 740 16.83 10.36 -16.25
N PHE A 741 16.46 9.16 -15.78
CA PHE A 741 17.44 8.27 -15.15
C PHE A 741 18.54 7.83 -16.13
N ALA A 742 18.16 7.45 -17.35
CA ALA A 742 19.11 7.04 -18.38
C ALA A 742 20.06 8.18 -18.80
N SER A 743 19.62 9.44 -18.74
CA SER A 743 20.45 10.60 -19.09
C SER A 743 21.67 10.76 -18.16
N TRP A 744 21.68 10.14 -16.98
CA TRP A 744 22.88 10.07 -16.13
C TRP A 744 24.03 9.35 -16.82
N SER A 745 23.73 8.37 -17.68
CA SER A 745 24.75 7.63 -18.44
C SER A 745 25.00 8.22 -19.83
N SER A 746 24.47 9.40 -20.14
CA SER A 746 24.78 10.11 -21.39
C SER A 746 26.26 10.49 -21.46
N GLU A 747 26.81 10.58 -22.67
CA GLU A 747 28.22 10.95 -22.90
C GLU A 747 28.55 12.31 -22.25
N ARG A 748 27.63 13.27 -22.35
CA ARG A 748 27.73 14.60 -21.74
C ARG A 748 27.80 14.53 -20.21
N ALA A 749 26.91 13.79 -19.57
CA ALA A 749 26.90 13.64 -18.11
C ALA A 749 28.14 12.88 -17.61
N PHE A 750 28.57 11.84 -18.35
CA PHE A 750 29.77 11.08 -18.05
C PHE A 750 31.04 11.94 -18.15
N ALA A 751 31.17 12.78 -19.19
CA ALA A 751 32.30 13.70 -19.35
C ALA A 751 32.39 14.69 -18.17
N TYR A 752 31.26 15.29 -17.77
CA TYR A 752 31.20 16.14 -16.58
C TYR A 752 31.66 15.43 -15.31
N ARG A 753 31.16 14.22 -15.06
CA ARG A 753 31.54 13.45 -13.86
C ARG A 753 33.00 13.07 -13.84
N ARG A 754 33.56 12.65 -14.98
CA ARG A 754 34.97 12.29 -15.08
C ARG A 754 35.87 13.51 -14.82
N HIS A 755 35.51 14.66 -15.37
CA HIS A 755 36.24 15.92 -15.15
C HIS A 755 36.20 16.35 -13.67
N LEU A 756 35.02 16.29 -13.05
CA LEU A 756 34.80 16.68 -11.65
C LEU A 756 35.12 15.57 -10.63
N GLN A 757 35.59 14.40 -11.09
CA GLN A 757 35.86 13.21 -10.27
C GLN A 757 34.67 12.76 -9.41
N ILE A 758 33.46 12.82 -9.97
CA ILE A 758 32.21 12.41 -9.31
C ILE A 758 31.98 10.92 -9.54
N SER A 759 31.68 10.16 -8.47
CA SER A 759 31.33 8.74 -8.54
C SER A 759 30.02 8.49 -9.29
N ASP A 760 29.98 7.44 -10.13
CA ASP A 760 28.77 7.04 -10.87
C ASP A 760 27.62 6.59 -9.95
N ASN A 761 27.92 6.16 -8.72
CA ASN A 761 26.94 5.65 -7.76
C ASN A 761 26.11 6.74 -7.04
N TRP A 762 26.43 8.03 -7.25
CA TRP A 762 25.62 9.13 -6.73
C TRP A 762 24.20 9.10 -7.30
N GLY A 763 24.10 8.88 -8.61
CA GLY A 763 22.86 8.87 -9.35
C GLY A 763 22.16 10.22 -9.47
N THR A 764 20.91 10.18 -9.94
CA THR A 764 20.05 11.36 -10.07
C THR A 764 18.67 11.09 -9.48
N ALA A 765 18.04 12.11 -8.91
CA ALA A 765 16.62 12.11 -8.58
C ALA A 765 15.81 12.62 -9.78
N VAL A 766 14.51 12.37 -9.78
CA VAL A 766 13.58 12.89 -10.80
C VAL A 766 12.51 13.73 -10.13
N ILE A 767 12.42 14.99 -10.54
CA ILE A 767 11.45 15.97 -10.06
C ILE A 767 10.28 15.96 -11.03
N VAL A 768 9.09 15.64 -10.52
CA VAL A 768 7.83 15.69 -11.27
C VAL A 768 7.00 16.84 -10.71
N GLN A 769 6.80 17.88 -11.50
CA GLN A 769 6.20 19.14 -11.02
C GLN A 769 5.19 19.69 -12.02
N LYS A 770 4.14 20.36 -11.53
CA LYS A 770 3.15 21.06 -12.38
C LYS A 770 3.86 22.04 -13.33
N MET A 771 3.51 21.98 -14.62
CA MET A 771 3.94 22.96 -15.61
C MET A 771 3.34 24.34 -15.33
N ILE A 772 4.17 25.37 -15.48
CA ILE A 772 3.79 26.79 -15.51
C ILE A 772 4.20 27.35 -16.86
N TYR A 773 3.33 28.14 -17.50
CA TYR A 773 3.52 28.58 -18.88
C TYR A 773 3.93 30.04 -19.01
N GLY A 774 5.19 30.28 -19.36
CA GLY A 774 5.64 31.60 -19.82
C GLY A 774 5.22 31.94 -21.26
N ASN A 775 4.66 30.96 -22.00
CA ASN A 775 4.21 31.09 -23.38
C ASN A 775 2.68 31.06 -23.55
N LEU A 776 1.91 31.21 -22.46
CA LEU A 776 0.45 31.09 -22.50
C LEU A 776 -0.23 32.25 -23.22
N SER A 777 0.16 33.49 -22.90
CA SER A 777 -0.46 34.71 -23.43
C SER A 777 0.58 35.83 -23.61
N GLU A 778 0.17 36.96 -24.19
CA GLU A 778 1.01 38.16 -24.31
C GLU A 778 1.46 38.73 -22.96
N LYS A 779 0.77 38.38 -21.88
CA LYS A 779 1.07 38.80 -20.50
C LYS A 779 1.85 37.74 -19.71
N SER A 780 2.25 36.65 -20.35
CA SER A 780 3.00 35.57 -19.72
C SER A 780 4.48 35.66 -20.11
N GLY A 781 5.36 35.28 -19.20
CA GLY A 781 6.79 35.36 -19.43
C GLY A 781 7.61 34.50 -18.49
N THR A 782 8.90 34.40 -18.79
CA THR A 782 9.87 33.63 -18.02
C THR A 782 11.18 34.39 -17.95
N GLY A 783 11.99 34.14 -16.93
CA GLY A 783 13.26 34.83 -16.77
C GLY A 783 14.20 34.18 -15.76
N VAL A 784 15.41 34.70 -15.75
CA VAL A 784 16.44 34.40 -14.76
C VAL A 784 16.84 35.71 -14.09
N VAL A 785 16.83 35.73 -12.76
CA VAL A 785 17.16 36.90 -11.97
C VAL A 785 18.18 36.57 -10.88
N PHE A 786 19.15 37.44 -10.73
CA PHE A 786 20.14 37.44 -9.67
C PHE A 786 19.71 38.42 -8.59
N THR A 787 19.79 38.02 -7.32
CA THR A 787 19.40 38.88 -6.19
C THR A 787 20.39 40.00 -5.96
N GLN A 788 21.63 39.88 -6.46
CA GLN A 788 22.65 40.91 -6.39
C GLN A 788 23.17 41.27 -7.79
N ASN A 789 23.27 42.58 -8.05
CA ASN A 789 23.87 43.09 -9.28
C ASN A 789 25.41 43.13 -9.11
N PRO A 790 26.18 42.35 -9.90
CA PRO A 790 27.65 42.31 -9.78
C PRO A 790 28.32 43.63 -10.15
N HIS A 791 27.64 44.50 -10.92
CA HIS A 791 28.18 45.80 -11.35
C HIS A 791 27.86 46.94 -10.37
N ARG A 792 27.38 46.63 -9.16
CA ARG A 792 26.96 47.64 -8.19
C ARG A 792 27.63 47.41 -6.84
N GLU A 793 28.34 48.43 -6.38
CA GLU A 793 29.06 48.42 -5.10
C GLU A 793 28.16 48.60 -3.86
N ARG A 794 26.83 48.78 -4.05
CA ARG A 794 25.91 48.97 -2.93
C ARG A 794 25.44 47.61 -2.38
N PRO A 795 25.51 47.41 -1.04
CA PRO A 795 24.97 46.21 -0.42
C PRO A 795 23.43 46.20 -0.46
N GLY A 796 22.85 45.00 -0.48
CA GLY A 796 21.40 44.77 -0.46
C GLY A 796 20.87 44.12 -1.75
N VAL A 797 19.57 43.83 -1.77
CA VAL A 797 18.90 43.19 -2.91
C VAL A 797 18.79 44.16 -4.09
N HIS A 798 19.45 43.80 -5.18
CA HIS A 798 19.50 44.58 -6.41
C HIS A 798 19.31 43.65 -7.60
N LEU A 799 18.05 43.46 -8.00
CA LEU A 799 17.69 42.54 -9.08
C LEU A 799 18.39 42.89 -10.39
N TYR A 800 19.05 41.89 -10.95
CA TYR A 800 19.76 41.94 -12.22
C TYR A 800 19.45 40.66 -13.00
N GLY A 801 19.19 40.73 -14.30
CA GLY A 801 18.91 39.52 -15.09
C GLY A 801 18.06 39.76 -16.32
N ASP A 802 17.60 38.68 -16.91
CA ASP A 802 17.01 38.66 -18.25
C ASP A 802 15.63 37.99 -18.21
N PHE A 803 14.66 38.54 -18.95
CA PHE A 803 13.34 37.93 -19.12
C PHE A 803 12.85 38.01 -20.58
N SER A 804 11.93 37.13 -20.94
CA SER A 804 11.30 37.09 -22.26
C SER A 804 9.80 36.83 -22.14
N MET A 805 9.01 37.51 -22.96
CA MET A 805 7.57 37.34 -23.06
C MET A 805 7.21 36.23 -24.05
N ARG A 806 6.10 35.54 -23.80
CA ARG A 806 5.60 34.45 -24.66
C ARG A 806 6.65 33.35 -24.94
N SER A 807 7.44 33.02 -23.93
CA SER A 807 8.60 32.13 -24.07
C SER A 807 8.64 31.08 -22.95
N GLN A 808 9.29 29.94 -23.21
CA GLN A 808 9.65 28.98 -22.16
C GLN A 808 11.13 29.16 -21.78
N GLY A 809 11.52 28.77 -20.57
CA GLY A 809 12.86 29.05 -20.02
C GLY A 809 14.02 28.60 -20.92
N GLU A 810 13.83 27.50 -21.65
CA GLU A 810 14.78 26.99 -22.65
C GLU A 810 15.16 28.02 -23.71
N ASP A 811 14.23 28.89 -24.13
CA ASP A 811 14.48 29.87 -25.17
C ASP A 811 15.49 30.94 -24.75
N ILE A 812 15.49 31.30 -23.46
CA ILE A 812 16.41 32.28 -22.86
C ILE A 812 17.80 31.64 -22.72
N VAL A 813 17.86 30.42 -22.16
CA VAL A 813 19.11 29.69 -21.94
C VAL A 813 19.82 29.36 -23.26
N ALA A 814 19.04 28.97 -24.28
CA ALA A 814 19.56 28.66 -25.62
C ALA A 814 19.84 29.90 -26.49
N GLY A 815 19.53 31.11 -26.04
CA GLY A 815 19.79 32.34 -26.81
C GLY A 815 18.99 32.48 -28.09
N LEU A 816 17.86 31.77 -28.22
CA LEU A 816 16.99 31.79 -29.41
C LEU A 816 16.12 33.05 -29.50
N VAL A 817 15.99 33.77 -28.38
CA VAL A 817 15.23 35.02 -28.26
C VAL A 817 16.14 36.12 -27.71
N LYS A 818 15.86 37.36 -28.08
CA LYS A 818 16.54 38.53 -27.52
C LYS A 818 15.86 38.91 -26.20
N PRO A 819 16.48 38.70 -25.04
CA PRO A 819 15.84 38.98 -23.75
C PRO A 819 15.80 40.48 -23.46
N ALA A 820 14.83 40.88 -22.63
CA ALA A 820 14.72 42.21 -22.05
C ALA A 820 15.27 42.22 -20.61
N PRO A 821 15.77 43.38 -20.13
CA PRO A 821 16.38 43.49 -18.80
C PRO A 821 15.33 43.44 -17.67
N VAL A 822 15.67 42.83 -16.53
CA VAL A 822 14.74 42.75 -15.38
C VAL A 822 14.58 44.12 -14.68
N SER A 823 15.65 44.89 -14.51
CA SER A 823 15.60 46.18 -13.80
C SER A 823 15.85 47.39 -14.70
N GLU A 824 15.31 48.56 -14.31
CA GLU A 824 15.54 49.81 -15.04
C GLU A 824 17.01 50.26 -14.97
N THR A 825 17.68 49.95 -13.86
CA THR A 825 19.10 50.24 -13.70
C THR A 825 19.94 49.48 -14.73
N GLN A 826 19.67 48.18 -14.90
CA GLN A 826 20.31 47.35 -15.92
C GLN A 826 20.03 47.88 -17.33
N ARG A 827 18.78 48.26 -17.63
CA ARG A 827 18.41 48.83 -18.94
C ARG A 827 19.26 50.06 -19.29
N LYS A 828 19.42 50.98 -18.35
CA LYS A 828 20.23 52.20 -18.53
C LYS A 828 21.72 51.91 -18.70
N GLN A 829 22.25 50.92 -17.97
CA GLN A 829 23.66 50.50 -18.07
C GLN A 829 23.98 49.83 -19.41
N THR A 830 23.06 49.00 -19.91
CA THR A 830 23.26 48.19 -21.12
C THR A 830 22.76 48.88 -22.41
N ASN A 831 22.20 50.09 -22.28
CA ASN A 831 21.67 50.91 -23.37
C ASN A 831 20.68 50.16 -24.29
N VAL A 832 19.85 49.28 -23.69
CA VAL A 832 18.84 48.48 -24.39
C VAL A 832 17.54 49.29 -24.55
N GLU A 833 17.01 49.36 -25.77
CA GLU A 833 15.78 50.12 -26.07
C GLU A 833 14.51 49.50 -25.47
N GLN A 834 14.47 48.17 -25.32
CA GLN A 834 13.30 47.43 -24.82
C GLN A 834 13.01 47.79 -23.33
N PRO A 835 11.74 47.92 -22.92
CA PRO A 835 11.38 48.24 -21.54
C PRO A 835 11.73 47.08 -20.59
N SER A 836 12.07 47.42 -19.34
CA SER A 836 12.41 46.41 -18.32
C SER A 836 11.17 45.73 -17.72
N LEU A 837 11.36 44.61 -17.03
CA LEU A 837 10.29 43.95 -16.26
C LEU A 837 9.72 44.89 -15.19
N GLN A 838 10.60 45.66 -14.54
CA GLN A 838 10.24 46.65 -13.52
C GLN A 838 9.22 47.68 -14.02
N THR A 839 9.35 48.10 -15.29
CA THR A 839 8.45 49.11 -15.89
C THR A 839 7.22 48.48 -16.52
N THR A 840 7.38 47.32 -17.16
CA THR A 840 6.29 46.66 -17.91
C THR A 840 5.33 45.92 -16.99
N TYR A 841 5.84 45.24 -15.97
CA TYR A 841 5.07 44.42 -15.02
C TYR A 841 5.53 44.67 -13.57
N PRO A 842 5.23 45.87 -13.00
CA PRO A 842 5.74 46.29 -11.70
C PRO A 842 5.28 45.38 -10.54
N ALA A 843 4.10 44.77 -10.63
CA ALA A 843 3.59 43.85 -9.63
C ALA A 843 4.43 42.56 -9.55
N ILE A 844 4.78 41.99 -10.71
CA ILE A 844 5.66 40.81 -10.82
C ILE A 844 7.06 41.16 -10.30
N TYR A 845 7.64 42.27 -10.76
CA TYR A 845 8.95 42.72 -10.31
C TYR A 845 9.01 42.91 -8.80
N LYS A 846 7.99 43.57 -8.22
CA LYS A 846 7.90 43.77 -6.77
C LYS A 846 7.84 42.43 -6.03
N ARG A 847 7.04 41.48 -6.54
CA ARG A 847 6.95 40.15 -5.94
C ARG A 847 8.30 39.42 -5.98
N ILE A 848 9.03 39.47 -7.09
CA ILE A 848 10.39 38.90 -7.19
C ILE A 848 11.33 39.58 -6.18
N HIS A 849 11.26 40.90 -6.05
CA HIS A 849 12.08 41.64 -5.10
C HIS A 849 11.78 41.24 -3.66
N ASP A 850 10.51 41.18 -3.27
CA ASP A 850 10.09 40.77 -1.93
C ASP A 850 10.56 39.33 -1.62
N LEU A 851 10.50 38.42 -2.62
CA LEU A 851 11.00 37.05 -2.50
C LEU A 851 12.52 37.00 -2.34
N ALA A 852 13.25 37.79 -3.13
CA ALA A 852 14.71 37.90 -3.02
C ALA A 852 15.14 38.42 -1.65
N THR A 853 14.46 39.45 -1.13
CA THR A 853 14.65 39.97 0.22
C THR A 853 14.36 38.93 1.29
N GLU A 854 13.24 38.21 1.18
CA GLU A 854 12.91 37.13 2.12
C GLU A 854 14.00 36.05 2.15
N LEU A 855 14.51 35.66 0.98
CA LEU A 855 15.55 34.65 0.87
C LEU A 855 16.87 35.10 1.50
N THR A 856 17.38 36.27 1.11
CA THR A 856 18.73 36.69 1.49
C THR A 856 18.78 37.34 2.87
N GLU A 857 17.77 38.12 3.25
CA GLU A 857 17.79 38.91 4.49
C GLU A 857 17.13 38.18 5.66
N ASN A 858 16.06 37.40 5.42
CA ASN A 858 15.30 36.74 6.50
C ASN A 858 15.63 35.25 6.65
N LEU A 859 15.77 34.53 5.53
CA LEU A 859 16.04 33.08 5.53
C LEU A 859 17.55 32.75 5.48
N GLY A 860 18.42 33.77 5.37
CA GLY A 860 19.87 33.63 5.45
C GLY A 860 20.52 32.94 4.25
N TYR A 861 19.88 32.96 3.08
CA TYR A 861 20.50 32.48 1.85
C TYR A 861 21.61 33.45 1.41
N SER A 862 22.67 32.91 0.81
CA SER A 862 23.62 33.73 0.04
C SER A 862 22.90 34.39 -1.14
N PRO A 863 23.47 35.38 -1.84
CA PRO A 863 22.90 35.87 -3.08
C PRO A 863 22.51 34.72 -4.00
N GLN A 864 21.31 34.77 -4.57
CA GLN A 864 20.71 33.68 -5.33
C GLN A 864 20.57 34.02 -6.81
N GLU A 865 20.70 33.00 -7.64
CA GLU A 865 20.16 32.97 -9.00
C GLU A 865 18.81 32.23 -8.97
N ILE A 866 17.77 32.88 -9.49
CA ILE A 866 16.39 32.43 -9.44
C ILE A 866 15.84 32.32 -10.86
N GLU A 867 15.38 31.12 -11.23
CA GLU A 867 14.58 30.90 -12.44
C GLU A 867 13.09 31.08 -12.08
N PHE A 868 12.40 31.95 -12.81
CA PHE A 868 10.99 32.25 -12.56
C PHE A 868 10.16 32.27 -13.84
N THR A 869 8.86 32.01 -13.67
CA THR A 869 7.86 32.08 -14.75
C THR A 869 6.57 32.68 -14.20
N PHE A 870 5.89 33.49 -15.00
CA PHE A 870 4.58 34.05 -14.66
C PHE A 870 3.58 33.83 -15.78
N GLU A 871 2.36 33.43 -15.42
CA GLU A 871 1.30 33.12 -16.40
C GLU A 871 0.46 34.35 -16.76
N SER A 872 0.49 35.40 -15.93
CA SER A 872 -0.22 36.67 -16.17
C SER A 872 0.52 37.87 -15.57
N ASP A 873 -0.04 39.08 -15.72
CA ASP A 873 0.47 40.32 -15.13
C ASP A 873 0.24 40.44 -13.60
N LYS A 874 -0.42 39.45 -12.98
CA LYS A 874 -0.71 39.42 -11.55
C LYS A 874 0.43 38.80 -10.74
N ALA A 875 0.73 39.42 -9.59
CA ALA A 875 1.78 38.94 -8.67
C ALA A 875 1.56 37.52 -8.12
N GLU A 876 0.32 37.04 -8.04
CA GLU A 876 -0.04 35.70 -7.57
C GLU A 876 0.31 34.59 -8.56
N ASP A 877 0.42 34.92 -9.85
CA ASP A 877 0.72 33.99 -10.93
C ASP A 877 2.24 33.88 -11.21
N LEU A 878 3.08 34.43 -10.34
CA LEU A 878 4.54 34.27 -10.38
C LEU A 878 4.94 32.99 -9.66
N TYR A 879 5.76 32.17 -10.32
CA TYR A 879 6.28 30.93 -9.77
C TYR A 879 7.81 30.86 -9.86
N ILE A 880 8.43 30.29 -8.83
CA ILE A 880 9.86 29.97 -8.77
C ILE A 880 10.06 28.52 -9.19
N LEU A 881 10.86 28.33 -10.24
CA LEU A 881 11.13 27.02 -10.84
C LEU A 881 12.48 26.45 -10.41
N GLN A 882 13.41 27.30 -10.02
CA GLN A 882 14.72 26.89 -9.51
C GLN A 882 15.34 28.03 -8.69
N THR A 883 16.12 27.68 -7.68
CA THR A 883 17.04 28.60 -7.00
C THR A 883 18.38 27.91 -6.80
N ARG A 884 19.46 28.67 -6.86
CA ARG A 884 20.81 28.24 -6.50
C ARG A 884 21.63 29.44 -6.03
N ASP A 885 22.72 29.17 -5.33
CA ASP A 885 23.68 30.22 -4.98
C ASP A 885 24.21 30.89 -6.26
N GLN A 886 24.23 32.22 -6.25
CA GLN A 886 24.81 33.05 -7.29
C GLN A 886 26.33 32.98 -7.20
N ASP A 887 26.98 32.65 -8.31
CA ASP A 887 28.44 32.75 -8.42
C ASP A 887 28.82 34.24 -8.38
N LEU A 888 29.44 34.68 -7.28
CA LEU A 888 29.95 36.04 -7.14
C LEU A 888 31.35 36.11 -7.78
N MET A 889 31.52 37.00 -8.76
CA MET A 889 32.80 37.21 -9.40
C MET A 889 33.79 37.76 -8.37
N VAL A 890 34.84 37.01 -8.06
CA VAL A 890 35.97 37.49 -7.27
C VAL A 890 36.91 38.18 -8.25
N GLU A 891 37.15 39.48 -8.08
CA GLU A 891 38.17 40.19 -8.86
C GLU A 891 39.51 39.45 -8.73
N THR A 892 39.98 38.93 -9.86
CA THR A 892 41.30 38.32 -10.01
C THR A 892 42.12 39.18 -10.97
N GLU A 893 43.45 39.20 -10.80
CA GLU A 893 44.36 39.92 -11.69
C GLU A 893 44.08 39.52 -13.15
N ALA A 894 43.60 40.48 -13.96
CA ALA A 894 43.18 40.22 -15.32
C ALA A 894 44.39 40.34 -16.27
N ASN A 895 44.62 39.29 -17.07
CA ASN A 895 45.54 39.37 -18.20
C ASN A 895 45.03 40.44 -19.16
N THR A 896 45.90 41.38 -19.52
CA THR A 896 45.65 42.44 -20.51
C THR A 896 46.60 42.26 -21.67
N PHE A 897 46.18 42.70 -22.86
CA PHE A 897 47.07 42.69 -24.02
C PHE A 897 48.25 43.63 -23.80
N VAL A 898 49.46 43.16 -24.15
CA VAL A 898 50.68 43.97 -24.12
C VAL A 898 50.63 45.09 -25.16
N SER A 899 50.05 44.82 -26.33
CA SER A 899 49.80 45.81 -27.38
C SER A 899 48.51 46.58 -27.09
N THR A 900 48.51 47.88 -27.37
CA THR A 900 47.32 48.71 -27.13
C THR A 900 46.21 48.35 -28.13
N PRO A 901 44.91 48.46 -27.76
CA PRO A 901 43.80 48.19 -28.67
C PRO A 901 43.82 49.01 -29.97
N GLN A 902 44.57 50.12 -30.02
CA GLN A 902 44.75 50.93 -31.24
C GLN A 902 45.69 50.28 -32.28
N GLU A 903 46.56 49.37 -31.86
CA GLU A 903 47.47 48.61 -32.74
C GLU A 903 46.83 47.32 -33.28
N MET A 904 45.66 46.94 -32.76
CA MET A 904 44.90 45.76 -33.17
C MET A 904 43.76 46.15 -34.11
N LYS A 905 43.50 45.30 -35.12
CA LYS A 905 42.34 45.48 -36.01
C LYS A 905 41.11 44.88 -35.34
N LEU A 906 40.21 45.72 -34.85
CA LEU A 906 38.90 45.30 -34.32
C LEU A 906 38.08 44.65 -35.43
N LEU A 907 37.78 43.35 -35.28
CA LEU A 907 36.96 42.59 -36.22
C LEU A 907 35.48 42.67 -35.83
N GLY A 908 35.18 42.68 -34.54
CA GLY A 908 33.80 42.82 -34.06
C GLY A 908 33.68 43.02 -32.55
N ARG A 909 32.44 43.10 -32.09
CA ARG A 909 32.12 43.25 -30.66
C ARG A 909 30.87 42.44 -30.30
N GLY A 910 30.91 41.83 -29.12
CA GLY A 910 29.79 41.14 -28.47
C GLY A 910 29.67 41.56 -27.00
N ILE A 911 29.15 40.66 -26.18
CA ILE A 911 29.05 40.77 -24.72
C ILE A 911 30.19 39.93 -24.13
N GLY A 912 31.12 40.57 -23.42
CA GLY A 912 32.23 39.89 -22.77
C GLY A 912 31.80 39.18 -21.48
N ILE A 913 32.28 37.95 -21.29
CA ILE A 913 31.93 37.05 -20.19
C ILE A 913 33.19 36.33 -19.69
N GLY A 914 33.33 36.15 -18.38
CA GLY A 914 34.49 35.48 -17.75
C GLY A 914 35.70 36.39 -17.50
N GLY A 915 35.77 37.56 -18.15
CA GLY A 915 36.82 38.56 -17.96
C GLY A 915 38.17 38.19 -18.58
N GLY A 916 39.07 39.17 -18.62
CA GLY A 916 40.44 39.01 -19.15
C GLY A 916 40.57 39.07 -20.68
N ALA A 917 41.81 38.97 -21.15
CA ALA A 917 42.18 38.99 -22.55
C ALA A 917 42.92 37.69 -22.93
N LEU A 918 42.59 37.14 -24.10
CA LEU A 918 43.15 35.88 -24.60
C LEU A 918 43.55 36.03 -26.07
N ASN A 919 44.69 35.47 -26.45
CA ASN A 919 45.18 35.42 -27.83
C ASN A 919 45.46 33.96 -28.21
N GLY A 920 44.80 33.48 -29.26
CA GLY A 920 44.81 32.07 -29.62
C GLY A 920 44.49 31.80 -31.07
N LEU A 921 44.38 30.52 -31.40
CA LEU A 921 44.10 30.02 -32.75
C LEU A 921 42.61 29.70 -32.90
N ALA A 922 42.00 30.09 -34.03
CA ALA A 922 40.59 29.82 -34.30
C ALA A 922 40.32 28.34 -34.59
N ALA A 923 39.34 27.75 -33.89
CA ALA A 923 38.84 26.39 -34.06
C ALA A 923 37.32 26.39 -34.23
N PHE A 924 36.78 25.42 -34.99
CA PHE A 924 35.35 25.31 -35.29
C PHE A 924 34.71 23.99 -34.85
N GLY A 925 35.51 23.03 -34.34
CA GLY A 925 35.02 21.74 -33.82
C GLY A 925 36.03 20.96 -32.96
N GLU A 926 35.65 19.78 -32.46
CA GLU A 926 36.48 18.95 -31.55
C GLU A 926 37.76 18.41 -32.23
N GLU A 927 37.66 18.01 -33.50
CA GLU A 927 38.82 17.57 -34.29
C GLU A 927 39.84 18.70 -34.44
N ASP A 928 39.36 19.94 -34.63
CA ASP A 928 40.19 21.14 -34.73
C ASP A 928 40.95 21.42 -33.43
N LEU A 929 40.26 21.31 -32.29
CA LEU A 929 40.87 21.48 -30.96
C LEU A 929 41.98 20.46 -30.74
N THR A 930 41.72 19.19 -31.07
CA THR A 930 42.70 18.12 -30.94
C THR A 930 43.89 18.32 -31.87
N GLU A 931 43.65 18.68 -33.14
CA GLU A 931 44.70 18.94 -34.13
C GLU A 931 45.58 20.13 -33.72
N LEU A 932 44.97 21.27 -33.35
CA LEU A 932 45.72 22.47 -32.97
C LEU A 932 46.53 22.26 -31.69
N ARG A 933 45.98 21.55 -30.69
CA ARG A 933 46.71 21.23 -29.46
C ARG A 933 47.89 20.28 -29.71
N ALA A 934 47.74 19.32 -30.63
CA ALA A 934 48.83 18.43 -31.01
C ALA A 934 49.93 19.15 -31.81
N LYS A 935 49.54 20.07 -32.70
CA LYS A 935 50.45 20.76 -33.63
C LYS A 935 51.14 21.98 -33.01
N TYR A 936 50.47 22.68 -32.10
CA TYR A 936 50.96 23.89 -31.43
C TYR A 936 50.83 23.77 -29.91
N PRO A 937 51.59 22.86 -29.27
CA PRO A 937 51.55 22.68 -27.83
C PRO A 937 51.95 23.97 -27.11
N GLY A 938 51.04 24.53 -26.31
CA GLY A 938 51.23 25.78 -25.56
C GLY A 938 50.64 27.03 -26.22
N CYS A 939 50.01 26.93 -27.39
CA CYS A 939 49.14 27.99 -27.90
C CYS A 939 47.72 27.81 -27.38
N GLU A 940 47.10 28.90 -26.95
CA GLU A 940 45.70 28.94 -26.58
C GLU A 940 44.82 28.73 -27.82
N VAL A 941 43.68 28.05 -27.66
CA VAL A 941 42.75 27.77 -28.77
C VAL A 941 41.39 28.37 -28.48
N ILE A 942 40.87 29.14 -29.45
CA ILE A 942 39.60 29.86 -29.34
C ILE A 942 38.55 29.16 -30.20
N LEU A 943 37.53 28.61 -29.56
CA LEU A 943 36.42 27.93 -30.20
C LEU A 943 35.39 28.97 -30.71
N ILE A 944 35.01 28.89 -31.98
CA ILE A 944 34.03 29.79 -32.62
C ILE A 944 32.81 28.97 -33.03
N ARG A 945 31.63 29.29 -32.50
CA ARG A 945 30.38 28.57 -32.75
C ARG A 945 29.22 29.54 -33.07
N PRO A 946 28.19 29.14 -33.83
CA PRO A 946 26.99 29.95 -34.03
C PRO A 946 26.22 30.15 -32.70
N ASP A 947 26.10 29.08 -31.92
CA ASP A 947 25.59 29.03 -30.56
C ASP A 947 26.22 27.84 -29.82
N THR A 948 26.11 27.79 -28.49
CA THR A 948 26.53 26.60 -27.73
C THR A 948 25.31 25.78 -27.33
N ALA A 949 25.34 24.51 -27.67
CA ALA A 949 24.47 23.50 -27.09
C ALA A 949 25.17 22.82 -25.90
N PRO A 950 24.41 22.15 -25.01
CA PRO A 950 25.00 21.33 -23.96
C PRO A 950 25.94 20.23 -24.47
N ASP A 951 25.76 19.79 -25.72
CA ASP A 951 26.56 18.74 -26.34
C ASP A 951 27.98 19.21 -26.70
N ASP A 952 28.21 20.53 -26.71
CA ASP A 952 29.53 21.13 -26.97
C ASP A 952 30.46 21.10 -25.74
N ILE A 953 30.08 20.46 -24.62
CA ILE A 953 30.82 20.60 -23.37
C ILE A 953 32.24 20.04 -23.42
N SER A 954 32.47 18.94 -24.14
CA SER A 954 33.82 18.38 -24.32
C SER A 954 34.74 19.41 -24.98
N MET A 955 34.23 20.08 -26.02
CA MET A 955 34.93 21.13 -26.74
C MET A 955 35.21 22.33 -25.83
N ILE A 956 34.25 22.73 -24.99
CA ILE A 956 34.42 23.85 -24.04
C ILE A 956 35.45 23.54 -22.95
N PHE A 957 35.50 22.30 -22.44
CA PHE A 957 36.57 21.88 -21.52
C PHE A 957 37.95 21.94 -22.18
N ASN A 958 37.99 21.59 -23.47
CA ASN A 958 39.20 21.48 -24.27
C ASN A 958 39.59 22.78 -24.99
N CYS A 959 38.82 23.86 -24.93
CA CYS A 959 39.20 25.17 -25.48
C CYS A 959 39.68 26.12 -24.37
N ASP A 960 40.32 27.21 -24.75
CA ASP A 960 40.85 28.21 -23.80
C ASP A 960 40.01 29.50 -23.83
N GLY A 961 39.39 29.80 -24.97
CA GLY A 961 38.39 30.86 -25.12
C GLY A 961 37.26 30.49 -26.07
N LEU A 962 36.16 31.25 -26.00
CA LEU A 962 34.92 30.97 -26.72
C LEU A 962 34.34 32.23 -27.37
N ILE A 963 33.88 32.11 -28.62
CA ILE A 963 33.13 33.14 -29.33
C ILE A 963 31.82 32.54 -29.83
N THR A 964 30.69 33.20 -29.55
CA THR A 964 29.39 32.79 -30.10
C THR A 964 28.66 33.91 -30.86
N ALA A 965 27.98 33.56 -31.96
CA ALA A 965 27.17 34.51 -32.72
C ALA A 965 25.90 34.91 -31.96
N ARG A 966 25.31 33.97 -31.22
CA ARG A 966 24.09 34.13 -30.43
C ARG A 966 24.33 33.86 -28.94
N GLY A 967 23.38 34.26 -28.09
CA GLY A 967 23.40 34.03 -26.65
C GLY A 967 23.65 35.30 -25.82
N GLY A 968 22.80 35.56 -24.82
CA GLY A 968 22.96 36.68 -23.89
C GLY A 968 23.96 36.42 -22.76
N ALA A 969 24.08 37.38 -21.84
CA ALA A 969 24.97 37.27 -20.66
C ALA A 969 24.60 36.11 -19.71
N THR A 970 23.40 35.55 -19.86
CA THR A 970 22.87 34.41 -19.10
C THR A 970 22.74 33.11 -19.93
N SER A 971 23.29 33.10 -21.15
CA SER A 971 23.25 31.92 -22.03
C SER A 971 24.10 30.75 -21.52
N HIS A 972 23.86 29.55 -22.07
CA HIS A 972 24.65 28.36 -21.76
C HIS A 972 26.17 28.59 -21.89
N ALA A 973 26.61 29.24 -22.98
CA ALA A 973 28.00 29.64 -23.21
C ALA A 973 28.52 30.53 -22.08
N ALA A 974 27.75 31.54 -21.70
CA ALA A 974 28.14 32.53 -20.72
C ALA A 974 28.29 31.91 -19.31
N VAL A 975 27.27 31.17 -18.87
CA VAL A 975 27.26 30.52 -17.54
C VAL A 975 28.37 29.47 -17.43
N THR A 976 28.57 28.68 -18.49
CA THR A 976 29.60 27.62 -18.50
C THR A 976 31.01 28.22 -18.51
N ALA A 977 31.26 29.25 -19.32
CA ALA A 977 32.56 29.90 -19.41
C ALA A 977 32.99 30.53 -18.08
N VAL A 978 32.09 31.25 -17.38
CA VAL A 978 32.38 31.82 -16.05
C VAL A 978 32.77 30.73 -15.06
N ARG A 979 32.01 29.63 -15.02
CA ARG A 979 32.25 28.53 -14.08
C ARG A 979 33.56 27.79 -14.34
N LEU A 980 33.99 27.72 -15.60
CA LEU A 980 35.23 27.07 -16.01
C LEU A 980 36.42 28.05 -16.09
N GLY A 981 36.22 29.33 -15.77
CA GLY A 981 37.26 30.36 -15.84
C GLY A 981 37.78 30.62 -17.26
N LYS A 982 36.92 30.51 -18.28
CA LYS A 982 37.26 30.71 -19.69
C LYS A 982 36.90 32.12 -20.16
N THR A 983 37.76 32.73 -20.99
CA THR A 983 37.49 34.03 -21.62
C THR A 983 36.49 33.87 -22.76
N CYS A 984 35.37 34.59 -22.71
CA CYS A 984 34.24 34.35 -23.62
C CYS A 984 33.63 35.66 -24.16
N VAL A 985 33.26 35.68 -25.44
CA VAL A 985 32.50 36.78 -26.07
C VAL A 985 31.26 36.21 -26.75
N VAL A 986 30.08 36.57 -26.25
CA VAL A 986 28.77 36.07 -26.76
C VAL A 986 27.99 37.16 -27.51
N ASN A 987 26.91 36.80 -28.19
CA ASN A 987 26.03 37.74 -28.90
C ASN A 987 26.70 38.55 -30.03
N CYS A 988 27.63 37.94 -30.77
CA CYS A 988 28.25 38.59 -31.93
C CYS A 988 27.31 38.56 -33.13
N ASN A 989 26.34 39.48 -33.19
CA ASN A 989 25.24 39.46 -34.18
C ASN A 989 25.66 39.42 -35.66
N SER A 990 26.86 39.91 -35.99
CA SER A 990 27.41 39.91 -37.35
C SER A 990 28.35 38.74 -37.63
N LEU A 991 28.47 37.80 -36.69
CA LEU A 991 29.22 36.55 -36.85
C LEU A 991 28.35 35.53 -37.59
N ASN A 992 28.81 35.07 -38.73
CA ASN A 992 28.21 33.97 -39.47
C ASN A 992 29.23 32.81 -39.55
N VAL A 993 28.92 31.70 -38.88
CA VAL A 993 29.83 30.56 -38.74
C VAL A 993 29.45 29.46 -39.72
N ASN A 994 30.43 28.94 -40.46
CA ASN A 994 30.28 27.76 -41.30
C ASN A 994 31.26 26.69 -40.82
N GLU A 995 30.72 25.74 -40.06
CA GLU A 995 31.49 24.69 -39.38
C GLU A 995 32.06 23.68 -40.38
N THR A 996 31.32 23.38 -41.46
CA THR A 996 31.75 22.46 -42.51
C THR A 996 32.96 22.99 -43.28
N ASP A 997 32.97 24.29 -43.58
CA ASP A 997 34.08 24.95 -44.29
C ASP A 997 35.18 25.45 -43.35
N LYS A 998 35.08 25.17 -42.04
CA LYS A 998 36.01 25.61 -40.98
C LYS A 998 36.37 27.09 -41.08
N SER A 999 35.36 27.93 -41.24
CA SER A 999 35.52 29.39 -41.37
C SER A 999 34.32 30.17 -40.84
N CYS A 1000 34.52 31.44 -40.52
CA CYS A 1000 33.44 32.37 -40.23
C CYS A 1000 33.67 33.74 -40.87
N GLU A 1001 32.57 34.46 -41.05
CA GLU A 1001 32.57 35.86 -41.45
C GLU A 1001 32.14 36.73 -40.27
N LEU A 1002 32.93 37.75 -39.95
CA LEU A 1002 32.63 38.75 -38.92
C LEU A 1002 32.81 40.17 -39.48
N ASN A 1003 31.72 40.91 -39.61
CA ASN A 1003 31.69 42.26 -40.22
C ASN A 1003 32.41 42.33 -41.58
N GLY A 1004 32.24 41.32 -42.43
CA GLY A 1004 32.88 41.24 -43.75
C GLY A 1004 34.34 40.75 -43.76
N ASN A 1005 34.91 40.39 -42.60
CA ASN A 1005 36.24 39.76 -42.50
C ASN A 1005 36.10 38.24 -42.36
N ILE A 1006 36.90 37.48 -43.10
CA ILE A 1006 36.90 36.02 -43.04
C ILE A 1006 37.99 35.55 -42.06
N ILE A 1007 37.61 34.71 -41.10
CA ILE A 1007 38.49 34.01 -40.17
C ILE A 1007 38.44 32.53 -40.52
N ARG A 1008 39.60 31.88 -40.67
CA ARG A 1008 39.72 30.46 -41.01
C ARG A 1008 40.36 29.67 -39.87
N PHE A 1009 40.21 28.36 -39.92
CA PHE A 1009 40.89 27.44 -38.99
C PHE A 1009 42.39 27.73 -38.88
N GLY A 1010 42.87 27.90 -37.64
CA GLY A 1010 44.25 28.19 -37.32
C GLY A 1010 44.66 29.67 -37.43
N ASP A 1011 43.75 30.58 -37.82
CA ASP A 1011 44.04 32.02 -37.80
C ASP A 1011 44.25 32.51 -36.37
N LYS A 1012 45.17 33.46 -36.19
CA LYS A 1012 45.45 34.08 -34.90
C LYS A 1012 44.42 35.17 -34.64
N ILE A 1013 43.67 35.00 -33.56
CA ILE A 1013 42.67 35.96 -33.11
C ILE A 1013 42.88 36.28 -31.63
N ALA A 1014 42.35 37.42 -31.21
CA ALA A 1014 42.46 37.91 -29.85
C ALA A 1014 41.05 38.28 -29.37
N ILE A 1015 40.73 37.99 -28.13
CA ILE A 1015 39.44 38.36 -27.53
C ILE A 1015 39.66 39.08 -26.21
N ASP A 1016 38.90 40.14 -25.99
CA ASP A 1016 38.85 40.88 -24.72
C ASP A 1016 37.45 40.72 -24.13
N ALA A 1017 37.32 39.90 -23.09
CA ALA A 1017 36.05 39.69 -22.40
C ALA A 1017 35.69 40.80 -21.41
N ASN A 1018 36.55 41.80 -21.18
CA ASN A 1018 36.18 42.99 -20.42
C ASN A 1018 35.41 43.98 -21.29
N LEU A 1019 35.83 44.13 -22.55
CA LEU A 1019 35.23 45.06 -23.52
C LEU A 1019 34.32 44.38 -24.56
N GLY A 1020 34.33 43.05 -24.61
CA GLY A 1020 33.61 42.24 -25.60
C GLY A 1020 34.22 42.32 -27.01
N ASN A 1021 35.50 42.68 -27.15
CA ASN A 1021 36.13 42.90 -28.46
C ASN A 1021 36.73 41.60 -29.03
N ILE A 1022 36.75 41.49 -30.36
CA ILE A 1022 37.40 40.42 -31.14
C ILE A 1022 38.29 41.05 -32.20
#